data_AF-A0A1Z4RHD8-F1
#
_entry.id   AF-A0A1Z4RHD8-F1
#
_cell.length_a   1.000
_cell.length_b   1.000
_cell.length_c   1.000
_cell.angle_alpha   90.00
_cell.angle_beta   90.00
_cell.angle_gamma   90.00
#
_symmetry.space_group_name_H-M   'P 1'
#
loop_
_entity.id
_entity.type
_entity.pdbx_description
1 polymer ?
#
loop_
_entity_poly.entity_id
_entity_poly.type
_entity_poly.pdbx_seq_one_letter_code
_entity_poly.pdbx_strand_id
1 'polypeptide(L)'
;MSNTPFDTTQPSQVKGLNGYTVDPIFTVGDKIGDYVPPGILDGIGAFSLNDTTVRLLVNHELGNTVGYKYTLKNGTQLPGARVSFFDVDKRTFQITNSGLAYDTIINRKGEVVDEASDLDFAGLARFCSAALFEANSFGAGKGFVDRIFFTGEENDGGSEFALDTATNTLYALPWLGRAAWENVTELDTGTTDKVAILVGDDRGPAPLILYVGTKNSSGNFLERNGLTGGELFVWVADDPTNATDAIEADPRNFAGTNNSAKGQFVKIDYYRPDLASKTPIAQTDLGYDSQGFATQAQQDKLAADVKAFLFSRPEDVATNPKDGTQAVLASTGRDTIFGGADTWGTTYKIDVDFSGIASGVINAEAIVLYDGNEADKKDFGLRSPDNLDWADDGKIYIQEDRAIPATLFGANSKQETSIWSLDPSAPDPSKTLTRIGQVDRSGVPSGQVDSNPTDLGNWETSGILDVSTLFGNKPGELFVFDVQAGTLNNGTIITATNIDGNKDGTKTADENLVRGGQLSFLIAPNAKLIQSSSLVPGATSGDDIVEAGISKGFDGVNDIVFTGAGNDTVDSAIGGVLAGGNRINTARGNDTIFVANNDRIFAGAGNDTIDATDATGYRVSGGAGNDDFFLGANGRALGGDGNDKFFVQSGGSNLISGGAGADQFWIFTGETPSSANTVLDFQVGTDVLGFIGAGTGVGFAQLTFTGNNISLNGNAIATLTGVDTSSLTTANFVFI
;
A
#
# COMPACT_ATOMS: atom_id res chain seq x y z
N MET A 1 -12.88 -3.69 -25.14
CA MET A 1 -13.16 -4.17 -23.77
C MET A 1 -12.01 -5.08 -23.35
N SER A 2 -11.02 -4.52 -22.66
CA SER A 2 -10.19 -5.25 -21.71
C SER A 2 -10.60 -4.71 -20.33
N ASN A 3 -11.71 -5.26 -19.82
CA ASN A 3 -12.12 -5.08 -18.44
C ASN A 3 -11.23 -5.98 -17.59
N THR A 4 -10.51 -5.42 -16.63
CA THR A 4 -10.75 -5.78 -15.23
C THR A 4 -10.36 -4.61 -14.35
N PRO A 5 -11.33 -3.82 -13.88
CA PRO A 5 -11.27 -3.31 -12.53
C PRO A 5 -11.75 -4.43 -11.60
N PHE A 6 -10.85 -5.02 -10.81
CA PHE A 6 -11.20 -6.15 -9.95
C PHE A 6 -11.55 -5.68 -8.53
N ASP A 7 -12.70 -6.15 -8.06
CA ASP A 7 -13.16 -6.17 -6.67
C ASP A 7 -13.79 -7.56 -6.47
N THR A 8 -13.52 -8.21 -5.35
CA THR A 8 -13.97 -9.59 -5.12
C THR A 8 -15.45 -9.64 -4.83
N THR A 9 -16.13 -10.62 -5.43
CA THR A 9 -17.56 -10.84 -5.17
C THR A 9 -17.80 -11.82 -4.01
N GLN A 10 -16.73 -12.26 -3.33
CA GLN A 10 -16.82 -13.19 -2.21
C GLN A 10 -17.27 -12.44 -0.93
N PRO A 11 -17.93 -13.12 0.01
CA PRO A 11 -18.29 -12.49 1.28
C PRO A 11 -17.05 -12.02 2.05
N SER A 12 -17.19 -10.94 2.81
CA SER A 12 -16.13 -10.44 3.68
C SER A 12 -15.80 -11.46 4.78
N GLN A 13 -14.51 -11.66 5.04
CA GLN A 13 -14.00 -12.50 6.13
C GLN A 13 -13.90 -11.76 7.47
N VAL A 14 -14.13 -10.45 7.48
CA VAL A 14 -14.17 -9.61 8.69
C VAL A 14 -15.42 -8.74 8.67
N LYS A 15 -16.07 -8.62 9.83
CA LYS A 15 -17.13 -7.63 10.04
C LYS A 15 -16.55 -6.41 10.74
N GLY A 16 -16.88 -5.23 10.24
CA GLY A 16 -16.60 -3.97 10.92
C GLY A 16 -17.48 -3.80 12.16
N LEU A 17 -16.93 -3.21 13.21
CA LEU A 17 -17.57 -2.95 14.50
C LEU A 17 -17.44 -1.47 14.87
N ASN A 18 -18.28 -0.99 15.79
CA ASN A 18 -18.24 0.40 16.26
C ASN A 18 -18.29 1.47 15.14
N GLY A 19 -19.03 1.15 14.06
CA GLY A 19 -19.24 2.03 12.91
C GLY A 19 -18.19 1.89 11.81
N TYR A 20 -17.13 1.10 12.01
CA TYR A 20 -16.20 0.75 10.95
C TYR A 20 -16.89 -0.18 9.92
N THR A 21 -16.45 -0.10 8.67
CA THR A 21 -16.87 -1.00 7.58
C THR A 21 -15.67 -1.66 6.93
N VAL A 22 -15.86 -2.84 6.36
CA VAL A 22 -14.83 -3.59 5.66
C VAL A 22 -15.22 -3.72 4.19
N ASP A 23 -14.27 -3.45 3.30
CA ASP A 23 -14.41 -3.55 1.85
C ASP A 23 -13.33 -4.49 1.29
N PRO A 24 -13.65 -5.77 1.03
CA PRO A 24 -12.72 -6.73 0.46
C PRO A 24 -12.16 -6.28 -0.89
N ILE A 25 -10.85 -6.32 -1.09
CA ILE A 25 -10.21 -5.98 -2.38
C ILE A 25 -10.08 -7.23 -3.25
N PHE A 26 -9.51 -8.31 -2.69
CA PHE A 26 -9.47 -9.61 -3.34
C PHE A 26 -9.51 -10.75 -2.34
N THR A 27 -9.98 -11.91 -2.78
CA THR A 27 -9.95 -13.16 -2.01
C THR A 27 -8.95 -14.14 -2.62
N VAL A 28 -8.17 -14.85 -1.79
CA VAL A 28 -7.22 -15.86 -2.27
C VAL A 28 -7.95 -16.91 -3.12
N GLY A 29 -7.45 -17.11 -4.34
CA GLY A 29 -8.11 -17.88 -5.40
C GLY A 29 -8.68 -17.03 -6.53
N ASP A 30 -8.80 -15.73 -6.34
CA ASP A 30 -9.10 -14.78 -7.41
C ASP A 30 -7.90 -14.61 -8.35
N LYS A 31 -8.18 -14.45 -9.65
CA LYS A 31 -7.18 -14.12 -10.66
C LYS A 31 -7.21 -12.62 -10.95
N ILE A 32 -6.12 -11.92 -10.64
CA ILE A 32 -5.98 -10.48 -10.77
C ILE A 32 -5.08 -10.20 -11.97
N GLY A 33 -5.68 -9.83 -13.10
CA GLY A 33 -4.97 -9.80 -14.38
C GLY A 33 -4.44 -11.20 -14.73
N ASP A 34 -3.12 -11.35 -14.78
CA ASP A 34 -2.45 -12.64 -15.00
C ASP A 34 -1.83 -13.25 -13.74
N TYR A 35 -1.92 -12.55 -12.60
CA TYR A 35 -1.36 -12.99 -11.34
C TYR A 35 -2.42 -13.63 -10.44
N VAL A 36 -2.00 -14.62 -9.65
CA VAL A 36 -2.84 -15.26 -8.63
C VAL A 36 -2.04 -15.23 -7.32
N PRO A 37 -2.49 -14.48 -6.30
CA PRO A 37 -1.81 -14.44 -5.01
C PRO A 37 -1.73 -15.84 -4.38
N PRO A 38 -0.55 -16.29 -3.90
CA PRO A 38 -0.35 -17.67 -3.44
C PRO A 38 -1.04 -18.01 -2.11
N GLY A 39 -1.68 -17.06 -1.42
CA GLY A 39 -2.31 -17.29 -0.11
C GLY A 39 -1.37 -17.01 1.07
N ILE A 40 -1.84 -17.27 2.30
CA ILE A 40 -1.17 -16.90 3.57
C ILE A 40 -0.63 -15.46 3.51
N LEU A 41 -1.52 -14.49 3.33
CA LEU A 41 -1.20 -13.06 3.27
C LEU A 41 -0.70 -12.61 4.64
N ASP A 42 0.20 -11.65 4.71
CA ASP A 42 0.73 -11.17 5.99
C ASP A 42 1.21 -9.72 5.78
N GLY A 43 2.12 -9.24 6.63
CA GLY A 43 2.94 -8.02 6.51
C GLY A 43 2.73 -7.16 5.27
N ILE A 44 2.22 -5.94 5.49
CA ILE A 44 1.89 -4.99 4.42
C ILE A 44 2.78 -3.75 4.49
N GLY A 45 3.19 -3.28 3.30
CA GLY A 45 3.77 -1.96 3.10
C GLY A 45 3.06 -1.24 1.95
N ALA A 46 2.99 0.09 1.99
CA ALA A 46 2.33 0.87 0.95
C ALA A 46 3.11 2.14 0.61
N PHE A 47 3.08 2.54 -0.66
CA PHE A 47 3.63 3.82 -1.10
C PHE A 47 2.91 4.37 -2.34
N SER A 48 3.02 5.68 -2.56
CA SER A 48 2.49 6.31 -3.77
C SER A 48 3.38 5.93 -4.96
N LEU A 49 2.87 5.07 -5.86
CA LEU A 49 3.59 4.69 -7.08
C LEU A 49 3.64 5.84 -8.07
N ASN A 50 2.52 6.55 -8.18
CA ASN A 50 2.38 7.79 -8.93
C ASN A 50 1.21 8.59 -8.33
N ASP A 51 0.88 9.71 -8.94
CA ASP A 51 -0.17 10.62 -8.48
C ASP A 51 -1.55 9.94 -8.31
N THR A 52 -1.86 8.94 -9.14
CA THR A 52 -3.17 8.26 -9.19
C THR A 52 -3.17 6.85 -8.60
N THR A 53 -2.02 6.31 -8.22
CA THR A 53 -1.89 4.89 -7.87
C THR A 53 -1.07 4.71 -6.60
N VAL A 54 -1.59 3.91 -5.68
CA VAL A 54 -0.85 3.39 -4.51
C VAL A 54 -0.39 1.99 -4.85
N ARG A 55 0.88 1.67 -4.57
CA ARG A 55 1.36 0.29 -4.60
C ARG A 55 1.34 -0.25 -3.18
N LEU A 56 0.61 -1.35 -3.01
CA LEU A 56 0.68 -2.22 -1.84
C LEU A 56 1.72 -3.30 -2.10
N LEU A 57 2.51 -3.63 -1.08
CA LEU A 57 3.41 -4.77 -1.01
C LEU A 57 2.92 -5.66 0.11
N VAL A 58 2.70 -6.94 -0.17
CA VAL A 58 2.07 -7.88 0.76
C VAL A 58 2.91 -9.14 0.84
N ASN A 59 3.33 -9.50 2.05
CA ASN A 59 4.05 -10.72 2.31
C ASN A 59 3.15 -11.94 2.12
N HIS A 60 3.82 -13.07 1.90
CA HIS A 60 3.18 -14.36 1.84
C HIS A 60 3.97 -15.35 2.69
N GLU A 61 3.42 -15.74 3.83
CA GLU A 61 4.11 -16.47 4.91
C GLU A 61 4.25 -17.98 4.63
N LEU A 62 4.39 -18.35 3.35
CA LEU A 62 4.50 -19.73 2.91
C LEU A 62 5.80 -20.38 3.42
N GLY A 63 5.71 -21.65 3.78
CA GLY A 63 6.90 -22.49 3.93
C GLY A 63 7.69 -22.61 2.62
N ASN A 64 9.02 -22.74 2.71
CA ASN A 64 10.00 -22.80 1.61
C ASN A 64 9.76 -23.85 0.50
N THR A 65 8.79 -24.76 0.65
CA THR A 65 8.55 -25.87 -0.28
C THR A 65 7.14 -25.90 -0.86
N VAL A 66 6.26 -24.98 -0.45
CA VAL A 66 4.85 -24.95 -0.86
C VAL A 66 4.53 -23.75 -1.74
N GLY A 67 3.39 -23.81 -2.41
CA GLY A 67 2.92 -22.82 -3.37
C GLY A 67 3.55 -22.98 -4.76
N TYR A 68 2.84 -22.52 -5.78
CA TYR A 68 3.35 -22.54 -7.15
C TYR A 68 4.64 -21.72 -7.26
N LYS A 69 5.55 -22.14 -8.14
CA LYS A 69 6.86 -21.48 -8.28
C LYS A 69 6.75 -20.11 -8.93
N TYR A 70 7.47 -19.13 -8.40
CA TYR A 70 7.74 -17.86 -9.07
C TYR A 70 9.08 -17.93 -9.82
N THR A 71 9.31 -17.01 -10.76
CA THR A 71 10.50 -17.01 -11.62
C THR A 71 11.24 -15.69 -11.49
N LEU A 72 12.53 -15.77 -11.15
CA LEU A 72 13.44 -14.63 -11.13
C LEU A 72 13.91 -14.27 -12.55
N LYS A 73 14.49 -13.08 -12.69
CA LYS A 73 14.98 -12.55 -13.97
C LYS A 73 16.01 -13.44 -14.68
N ASN A 74 16.82 -14.18 -13.91
CA ASN A 74 17.81 -15.13 -14.45
C ASN A 74 17.19 -16.49 -14.84
N GLY A 75 15.88 -16.68 -14.67
CA GLY A 75 15.17 -17.93 -14.97
C GLY A 75 15.10 -18.91 -13.79
N THR A 76 15.70 -18.57 -12.64
CA THR A 76 15.62 -19.39 -11.42
C THR A 76 14.18 -19.46 -10.94
N GLN A 77 13.74 -20.66 -10.56
CA GLN A 77 12.38 -20.89 -10.08
C GLN A 77 12.37 -21.35 -8.63
N LEU A 78 11.65 -20.63 -7.78
CA LEU A 78 11.57 -20.87 -6.35
C LEU A 78 10.10 -21.05 -5.93
N PRO A 79 9.78 -22.04 -5.07
CA PRO A 79 8.53 -22.06 -4.32
C PRO A 79 8.65 -21.21 -3.04
N GLY A 80 7.63 -21.24 -2.20
CA GLY A 80 7.67 -20.66 -0.86
C GLY A 80 7.33 -19.17 -0.78
N ALA A 81 7.82 -18.56 0.28
CA ALA A 81 7.52 -17.18 0.66
C ALA A 81 7.94 -16.20 -0.43
N ARG A 82 7.15 -15.13 -0.55
CA ARG A 82 7.39 -14.06 -1.53
C ARG A 82 6.61 -12.81 -1.16
N VAL A 83 6.95 -11.70 -1.82
CA VAL A 83 6.22 -10.44 -1.70
C VAL A 83 5.46 -10.18 -3.00
N SER A 84 4.15 -10.00 -2.92
CA SER A 84 3.33 -9.55 -4.05
C SER A 84 3.20 -8.04 -4.05
N PHE A 85 3.10 -7.43 -5.23
CA PHE A 85 2.63 -6.06 -5.37
C PHE A 85 1.20 -6.00 -5.91
N PHE A 86 0.45 -4.99 -5.48
CA PHE A 86 -0.87 -4.63 -6.00
C PHE A 86 -0.95 -3.12 -6.21
N ASP A 87 -1.15 -2.69 -7.45
CA ASP A 87 -1.29 -1.28 -7.83
C ASP A 87 -2.77 -0.89 -7.78
N VAL A 88 -3.15 -0.10 -6.78
CA VAL A 88 -4.53 0.29 -6.50
C VAL A 88 -4.76 1.73 -6.97
N ASP A 89 -5.77 1.93 -7.80
CA ASP A 89 -6.17 3.27 -8.23
C ASP A 89 -6.83 4.04 -7.07
N LYS A 90 -6.31 5.25 -6.82
CA LYS A 90 -6.72 6.09 -5.70
C LYS A 90 -8.16 6.55 -5.78
N ARG A 91 -8.82 6.55 -6.94
CA ARG A 91 -10.18 7.11 -7.11
C ARG A 91 -11.25 6.04 -7.07
N THR A 92 -10.86 4.79 -7.29
CA THR A 92 -11.80 3.67 -7.48
C THR A 92 -11.56 2.51 -6.53
N PHE A 93 -10.43 2.49 -5.80
CA PHE A 93 -9.97 1.36 -4.99
C PHE A 93 -9.73 0.06 -5.77
N GLN A 94 -9.73 0.13 -7.10
CA GLN A 94 -9.59 -1.05 -7.94
C GLN A 94 -8.12 -1.36 -8.18
N ILE A 95 -7.78 -2.65 -8.15
CA ILE A 95 -6.46 -3.11 -8.58
C ILE A 95 -6.35 -2.96 -10.10
N THR A 96 -5.33 -2.23 -10.53
CA THR A 96 -4.99 -1.97 -11.93
C THR A 96 -3.85 -2.83 -12.45
N ASN A 97 -2.99 -3.33 -11.54
CA ASN A 97 -1.85 -4.20 -11.88
C ASN A 97 -1.40 -4.98 -10.64
N SER A 98 -0.78 -6.14 -10.85
CA SER A 98 -0.30 -7.02 -9.76
C SER A 98 0.79 -7.98 -10.24
N GLY A 99 1.58 -8.50 -9.30
CA GLY A 99 2.66 -9.45 -9.61
C GLY A 99 3.64 -9.68 -8.46
N LEU A 100 4.78 -10.29 -8.76
CA LEU A 100 5.91 -10.44 -7.82
C LEU A 100 6.61 -9.09 -7.66
N ALA A 101 6.93 -8.68 -6.42
CA ALA A 101 7.50 -7.37 -6.12
C ALA A 101 9.00 -7.22 -6.46
N TYR A 102 9.70 -8.33 -6.65
CA TYR A 102 11.12 -8.36 -6.98
C TYR A 102 11.41 -9.32 -8.15
N ASP A 103 12.51 -9.11 -8.85
CA ASP A 103 12.96 -10.01 -9.92
C ASP A 103 14.38 -10.58 -9.67
N THR A 104 15.05 -10.10 -8.63
CA THR A 104 16.42 -10.45 -8.25
C THR A 104 16.52 -10.59 -6.73
N ILE A 105 17.26 -11.61 -6.26
CA ILE A 105 17.56 -11.81 -4.83
C ILE A 105 19.08 -11.84 -4.65
N ILE A 106 19.57 -11.13 -3.64
CA ILE A 106 20.97 -11.16 -3.18
C ILE A 106 20.99 -11.86 -1.81
N ASN A 107 21.71 -12.98 -1.73
CA ASN A 107 21.79 -13.79 -0.50
C ASN A 107 22.71 -13.15 0.56
N ARG A 108 22.82 -13.80 1.72
CA ARG A 108 23.65 -13.33 2.85
C ARG A 108 25.14 -13.17 2.50
N LYS A 109 25.64 -13.87 1.48
CA LYS A 109 27.03 -13.76 0.99
C LYS A 109 27.23 -12.59 0.02
N GLY A 110 26.17 -11.87 -0.34
CA GLY A 110 26.22 -10.82 -1.35
C GLY A 110 26.19 -11.34 -2.78
N GLU A 111 25.78 -12.60 -2.98
CA GLU A 111 25.74 -13.26 -4.29
C GLU A 111 24.30 -13.27 -4.82
N VAL A 112 24.16 -13.18 -6.14
CA VAL A 112 22.85 -13.34 -6.80
C VAL A 112 22.40 -14.78 -6.65
N VAL A 113 21.17 -15.00 -6.19
CA VAL A 113 20.57 -16.34 -6.10
C VAL A 113 20.32 -16.89 -7.50
N ASP A 114 20.93 -18.03 -7.81
CA ASP A 114 20.69 -18.78 -9.06
C ASP A 114 20.27 -20.24 -8.83
N GLU A 115 20.28 -20.70 -7.57
CA GLU A 115 19.64 -21.93 -7.14
C GLU A 115 19.07 -21.82 -5.73
N ALA A 116 18.10 -22.69 -5.41
CA ALA A 116 17.43 -22.64 -4.11
C ALA A 116 18.41 -22.83 -2.94
N SER A 117 19.45 -23.65 -3.11
CA SER A 117 20.51 -23.92 -2.12
C SER A 117 21.38 -22.72 -1.76
N ASP A 118 21.28 -21.60 -2.50
CA ASP A 118 21.95 -20.35 -2.14
C ASP A 118 21.32 -19.66 -0.92
N LEU A 119 20.10 -20.07 -0.55
CA LEU A 119 19.34 -19.57 0.59
C LEU A 119 19.43 -20.54 1.77
N ASP A 120 19.40 -20.01 3.00
CA ASP A 120 19.63 -20.78 4.23
C ASP A 120 18.64 -21.95 4.41
N PHE A 121 17.41 -21.80 3.92
CA PHE A 121 16.37 -22.83 3.96
C PHE A 121 16.13 -23.52 2.61
N ALA A 122 17.04 -23.41 1.63
CA ALA A 122 16.81 -23.90 0.28
C ALA A 122 15.54 -23.32 -0.39
N GLY A 123 15.27 -22.04 -0.14
CA GLY A 123 14.07 -21.28 -0.52
C GLY A 123 13.83 -20.15 0.50
N LEU A 124 12.97 -19.19 0.16
CA LEU A 124 12.50 -18.20 1.13
C LEU A 124 11.37 -18.82 1.96
N ALA A 125 11.41 -18.64 3.27
CA ALA A 125 10.49 -19.29 4.19
C ALA A 125 9.81 -18.30 5.14
N ARG A 126 8.49 -18.40 5.28
CA ARG A 126 7.72 -17.72 6.33
C ARG A 126 8.02 -16.21 6.42
N PHE A 127 7.83 -15.50 5.31
CA PHE A 127 7.79 -14.04 5.36
C PHE A 127 6.54 -13.62 6.13
N CYS A 128 6.73 -13.27 7.41
CA CYS A 128 5.65 -12.89 8.31
C CYS A 128 5.30 -11.42 8.09
N SER A 129 5.33 -10.60 9.13
CA SER A 129 5.03 -9.19 9.02
C SER A 129 6.08 -8.39 8.20
N ALA A 130 5.82 -7.10 8.01
CA ALA A 130 6.60 -6.23 7.16
C ALA A 130 6.60 -4.79 7.65
N ALA A 131 7.52 -4.00 7.11
CA ALA A 131 7.47 -2.55 7.25
C ALA A 131 8.02 -1.86 5.99
N LEU A 132 7.45 -0.71 5.63
CA LEU A 132 7.97 0.14 4.57
C LEU A 132 8.39 1.49 5.15
N PHE A 133 9.62 1.90 4.87
CA PHE A 133 10.13 3.21 5.25
C PHE A 133 10.38 4.04 4.00
N GLU A 134 9.91 5.29 4.02
CA GLU A 134 10.21 6.27 2.99
C GLU A 134 11.63 6.81 3.13
N ALA A 135 12.15 7.39 2.04
CA ALA A 135 13.43 8.07 2.10
C ALA A 135 13.33 9.30 3.02
N ASN A 136 14.28 9.44 3.95
CA ASN A 136 14.38 10.55 4.88
C ASN A 136 13.16 10.73 5.82
N SER A 137 12.60 9.63 6.32
CA SER A 137 11.38 9.60 7.16
C SER A 137 11.37 10.59 8.32
N PHE A 138 12.54 10.94 8.89
CA PHE A 138 12.68 11.85 10.03
C PHE A 138 13.19 13.26 9.65
N GLY A 139 13.09 13.62 8.37
CA GLY A 139 13.53 14.90 7.84
C GLY A 139 14.87 14.82 7.10
N ALA A 140 15.29 15.96 6.53
CA ALA A 140 16.39 16.02 5.57
C ALA A 140 17.68 15.31 6.05
N GLY A 141 18.03 14.19 5.39
CA GLY A 141 19.23 13.41 5.66
C GLY A 141 19.14 12.47 6.87
N LYS A 142 18.00 12.36 7.55
CA LYS A 142 17.80 11.50 8.72
C LYS A 142 17.00 10.26 8.35
N GLY A 143 17.37 9.12 8.91
CA GLY A 143 16.83 7.82 8.54
C GLY A 143 17.40 7.29 7.21
N PHE A 144 16.71 6.35 6.58
CA PHE A 144 17.11 5.75 5.30
C PHE A 144 17.20 6.78 4.17
N VAL A 145 18.08 6.51 3.21
CA VAL A 145 18.31 7.36 2.02
C VAL A 145 17.35 6.98 0.90
N ASP A 146 16.93 5.72 0.85
CA ASP A 146 16.01 5.18 -0.15
C ASP A 146 14.70 4.72 0.50
N ARG A 147 13.66 4.53 -0.31
CA ARG A 147 12.47 3.79 0.11
C ARG A 147 12.76 2.31 0.15
N ILE A 148 12.54 1.67 1.29
CA ILE A 148 12.86 0.26 1.51
C ILE A 148 11.66 -0.44 2.13
N PHE A 149 11.32 -1.60 1.58
CA PHE A 149 10.39 -2.54 2.19
C PHE A 149 11.16 -3.66 2.87
N PHE A 150 10.88 -3.89 4.15
CA PHE A 150 11.50 -4.89 5.00
C PHE A 150 10.55 -6.08 5.20
N THR A 151 11.12 -7.28 5.18
CA THR A 151 10.43 -8.55 5.38
C THR A 151 11.46 -9.57 5.84
N GLY A 152 11.06 -10.47 6.74
CA GLY A 152 11.99 -11.43 7.33
C GLY A 152 11.40 -12.83 7.45
N GLU A 153 12.29 -13.81 7.56
CA GLU A 153 11.90 -15.20 7.76
C GLU A 153 11.64 -15.46 9.25
N GLU A 154 10.40 -15.78 9.62
CA GLU A 154 9.97 -16.09 10.99
C GLU A 154 10.42 -17.49 11.47
N ASN A 155 11.28 -18.15 10.69
CA ASN A 155 12.00 -19.35 11.13
C ASN A 155 13.07 -19.00 12.20
N ASP A 156 13.31 -19.93 13.13
CA ASP A 156 14.45 -19.84 14.05
C ASP A 156 15.79 -19.71 13.29
N GLY A 157 16.51 -18.61 13.53
CA GLY A 157 17.73 -18.27 12.80
C GLY A 157 17.49 -17.74 11.38
N GLY A 158 16.33 -17.17 11.10
CA GLY A 158 15.96 -16.59 9.81
C GLY A 158 16.81 -15.37 9.42
N SER A 159 16.62 -14.92 8.18
CA SER A 159 17.22 -13.69 7.67
C SER A 159 16.19 -12.59 7.49
N GLU A 160 16.59 -11.36 7.81
CA GLU A 160 15.88 -10.17 7.38
C GLU A 160 16.27 -9.80 5.94
N PHE A 161 15.33 -9.23 5.19
CA PHE A 161 15.54 -8.78 3.83
C PHE A 161 15.08 -7.33 3.61
N ALA A 162 15.82 -6.58 2.80
CA ALA A 162 15.44 -5.26 2.30
C ALA A 162 15.16 -5.32 0.80
N LEU A 163 13.94 -5.00 0.40
CA LEU A 163 13.55 -4.79 -0.99
C LEU A 163 13.82 -3.34 -1.39
N ASP A 164 14.77 -3.16 -2.32
CA ASP A 164 14.96 -1.91 -3.05
C ASP A 164 13.82 -1.73 -4.06
N THR A 165 12.85 -0.89 -3.69
CA THR A 165 11.66 -0.61 -4.51
C THR A 165 11.96 0.11 -5.82
N ALA A 166 13.15 0.71 -5.98
CA ALA A 166 13.57 1.36 -7.23
C ALA A 166 14.15 0.37 -8.25
N THR A 167 14.76 -0.72 -7.77
CA THR A 167 15.44 -1.71 -8.63
C THR A 167 14.80 -3.09 -8.60
N ASN A 168 13.77 -3.31 -7.78
CA ASN A 168 13.10 -4.60 -7.58
C ASN A 168 14.07 -5.72 -7.15
N THR A 169 15.08 -5.37 -6.34
CA THR A 169 16.07 -6.31 -5.81
C THR A 169 15.88 -6.53 -4.32
N LEU A 170 15.75 -7.78 -3.90
CA LEU A 170 15.63 -8.19 -2.51
C LEU A 170 17.01 -8.58 -1.94
N TYR A 171 17.47 -7.89 -0.91
CA TYR A 171 18.79 -8.09 -0.30
C TYR A 171 18.67 -8.71 1.09
N ALA A 172 19.34 -9.84 1.33
CA ALA A 172 19.48 -10.35 2.70
C ALA A 172 20.37 -9.42 3.54
N LEU A 173 20.04 -9.28 4.83
CA LEU A 173 20.66 -8.35 5.75
C LEU A 173 21.41 -9.07 6.89
N PRO A 174 22.59 -9.65 6.65
CA PRO A 174 23.29 -10.42 7.67
C PRO A 174 23.75 -9.57 8.88
N TRP A 175 23.93 -8.26 8.69
CA TRP A 175 24.32 -7.33 9.74
C TRP A 175 23.22 -7.05 10.78
N LEU A 176 21.97 -7.43 10.49
CA LEU A 176 20.89 -7.35 11.48
C LEU A 176 20.88 -8.56 12.45
N GLY A 177 21.75 -9.56 12.22
CA GLY A 177 21.88 -10.74 13.06
C GLY A 177 20.95 -11.88 12.66
N ARG A 178 20.36 -12.53 13.67
CA ARG A 178 19.43 -13.66 13.54
C ARG A 178 18.24 -13.47 14.49
N ALA A 179 17.04 -13.79 14.02
CA ALA A 179 15.79 -13.77 14.79
C ALA A 179 14.81 -14.77 14.14
N ALA A 180 13.67 -15.02 14.79
CA ALA A 180 12.44 -15.32 14.06
C ALA A 180 11.80 -13.97 13.73
N TRP A 181 11.99 -13.50 12.50
CA TRP A 181 11.66 -12.13 12.14
C TRP A 181 10.16 -11.94 12.00
N GLU A 182 9.58 -11.20 12.95
CA GLU A 182 8.20 -10.73 12.82
C GLU A 182 8.19 -9.51 11.89
N ASN A 183 8.65 -8.36 12.41
CA ASN A 183 8.98 -7.21 11.59
C ASN A 183 10.12 -6.38 12.20
N VAL A 184 10.36 -5.21 11.62
CA VAL A 184 11.30 -4.22 12.13
C VAL A 184 10.70 -2.82 12.08
N THR A 185 11.19 -1.91 12.92
CA THR A 185 10.84 -0.49 12.85
C THR A 185 12.04 0.45 12.95
N GLU A 186 12.03 1.51 12.15
CA GLU A 186 13.11 2.51 12.11
C GLU A 186 12.93 3.56 13.21
N LEU A 187 13.99 3.94 13.91
CA LEU A 187 13.97 5.00 14.94
C LEU A 187 14.83 6.21 14.54
N ASP A 188 14.38 7.43 14.87
CA ASP A 188 15.16 8.67 14.68
C ASP A 188 16.32 8.73 15.67
N THR A 189 17.53 8.48 15.18
CA THR A 189 18.75 8.62 15.97
C THR A 189 19.09 10.07 16.34
N GLY A 190 18.39 11.05 15.75
CA GLY A 190 18.70 12.47 15.84
C GLY A 190 19.88 12.90 14.95
N THR A 191 20.52 11.96 14.25
CA THR A 191 21.72 12.20 13.44
C THR A 191 21.48 11.95 11.96
N THR A 192 22.31 12.53 11.09
CA THR A 192 22.21 12.36 9.63
C THR A 192 23.10 11.25 9.09
N ASP A 193 23.95 10.65 9.90
CA ASP A 193 24.93 9.63 9.52
C ASP A 193 24.59 8.25 10.09
N LYS A 194 23.57 8.11 10.95
CA LYS A 194 23.16 6.83 11.53
C LYS A 194 21.71 6.49 11.28
N VAL A 195 21.44 5.19 11.26
CA VAL A 195 20.10 4.58 11.26
C VAL A 195 20.01 3.64 12.47
N ALA A 196 18.82 3.49 13.03
CA ALA A 196 18.54 2.55 14.09
C ALA A 196 17.29 1.74 13.74
N ILE A 197 17.35 0.43 13.97
CA ILE A 197 16.27 -0.51 13.64
C ILE A 197 15.98 -1.34 14.88
N LEU A 198 14.77 -1.22 15.40
CA LEU A 198 14.23 -2.07 16.47
C LEU A 198 13.59 -3.32 15.84
N VAL A 199 13.72 -4.48 16.49
CA VAL A 199 13.35 -5.77 15.91
C VAL A 199 12.28 -6.47 16.75
N GLY A 200 11.23 -6.93 16.10
CA GLY A 200 10.32 -7.98 16.59
C GLY A 200 10.93 -9.36 16.33
N ASP A 201 11.09 -10.15 17.39
CA ASP A 201 11.74 -11.46 17.34
C ASP A 201 10.83 -12.49 18.00
N ASP A 202 9.99 -13.16 17.22
CA ASP A 202 8.89 -13.99 17.69
C ASP A 202 9.33 -15.36 18.30
N ARG A 203 10.55 -15.41 18.82
CA ARG A 203 11.02 -16.55 19.60
C ARG A 203 10.50 -16.44 21.02
N GLY A 204 10.03 -17.57 21.56
CA GLY A 204 9.47 -17.65 22.89
C GLY A 204 10.39 -18.32 23.92
N PRO A 205 11.09 -17.60 24.81
CA PRO A 205 11.20 -16.13 24.93
C PRO A 205 12.39 -15.52 24.17
N ALA A 206 12.36 -14.20 23.90
CA ALA A 206 13.40 -13.48 23.15
C ALA A 206 13.73 -12.09 23.73
N PRO A 207 14.97 -11.60 23.55
CA PRO A 207 15.34 -10.23 23.92
C PRO A 207 14.84 -9.21 22.90
N LEU A 208 14.65 -7.95 23.33
CA LEU A 208 14.45 -6.84 22.38
C LEU A 208 15.77 -6.41 21.78
N ILE A 209 15.88 -6.51 20.45
CA ILE A 209 17.11 -6.25 19.69
C ILE A 209 17.05 -4.87 19.03
N LEU A 210 18.18 -4.15 19.04
CA LEU A 210 18.36 -2.88 18.33
C LEU A 210 19.62 -2.97 17.47
N TYR A 211 19.48 -2.74 16.17
CA TYR A 211 20.60 -2.54 15.24
C TYR A 211 20.89 -1.05 15.08
N VAL A 212 22.17 -0.67 15.06
CA VAL A 212 22.62 0.69 14.75
C VAL A 212 23.66 0.67 13.64
N GLY A 213 23.30 1.28 12.52
CA GLY A 213 24.11 1.36 11.31
C GLY A 213 24.74 2.74 11.10
N THR A 214 25.87 2.80 10.39
CA THR A 214 26.44 4.08 9.91
C THR A 214 26.33 4.14 8.40
N LYS A 215 25.73 5.21 7.89
CA LYS A 215 25.51 5.45 6.46
C LYS A 215 26.83 5.79 5.76
N ASN A 216 27.06 5.17 4.61
CA ASN A 216 28.13 5.53 3.69
C ASN A 216 27.53 6.09 2.39
N SER A 217 27.47 7.43 2.28
CA SER A 217 26.83 8.11 1.14
C SER A 217 27.43 7.79 -0.23
N SER A 218 28.66 7.26 -0.28
CA SER A 218 29.33 6.84 -1.52
C SER A 218 29.23 5.34 -1.79
N GLY A 219 28.53 4.60 -0.93
CA GLY A 219 28.40 3.15 -0.98
C GLY A 219 27.26 2.65 -1.88
N ASN A 220 27.15 1.33 -1.96
CA ASN A 220 26.02 0.65 -2.60
C ASN A 220 24.70 0.84 -1.81
N PHE A 221 23.61 0.20 -2.26
CA PHE A 221 22.29 0.31 -1.63
C PHE A 221 22.32 0.00 -0.12
N LEU A 222 22.94 -1.09 0.30
CA LEU A 222 23.00 -1.44 1.72
C LEU A 222 23.90 -0.47 2.49
N GLU A 223 25.07 -0.13 1.96
CA GLU A 223 26.03 0.75 2.62
C GLU A 223 25.49 2.18 2.80
N ARG A 224 24.83 2.76 1.79
CA ARG A 224 24.29 4.13 1.88
C ARG A 224 23.10 4.26 2.82
N ASN A 225 22.37 3.16 3.02
CA ASN A 225 21.29 3.05 4.00
C ASN A 225 21.78 2.59 5.38
N GLY A 226 23.09 2.40 5.56
CA GLY A 226 23.65 1.98 6.85
C GLY A 226 23.30 0.54 7.23
N LEU A 227 22.92 -0.31 6.28
CA LEU A 227 22.55 -1.72 6.48
C LEU A 227 23.77 -2.67 6.43
N THR A 228 24.99 -2.12 6.53
CA THR A 228 26.24 -2.86 6.61
C THR A 228 27.16 -2.27 7.67
N GLY A 229 27.97 -3.11 8.31
CA GLY A 229 29.00 -2.65 9.26
C GLY A 229 28.45 -2.14 10.60
N GLY A 230 27.18 -2.37 10.90
CA GLY A 230 26.53 -1.87 12.11
C GLY A 230 26.77 -2.71 13.36
N GLU A 231 26.26 -2.18 14.47
CA GLU A 231 26.36 -2.76 15.81
C GLU A 231 25.00 -3.30 16.25
N LEU A 232 24.99 -4.40 17.00
CA LEU A 232 23.78 -5.04 17.52
C LEU A 232 23.75 -4.93 19.04
N PHE A 233 22.60 -4.55 19.57
CA PHE A 233 22.36 -4.33 20.99
C PHE A 233 21.13 -5.13 21.44
N VAL A 234 21.08 -5.43 22.74
CA VAL A 234 19.90 -6.01 23.41
C VAL A 234 19.53 -5.16 24.61
N TRP A 235 18.23 -5.03 24.88
CA TRP A 235 17.77 -4.22 26.01
C TRP A 235 17.98 -4.94 27.35
N VAL A 236 18.59 -4.24 28.30
CA VAL A 236 18.83 -4.69 29.68
C VAL A 236 18.13 -3.71 30.61
N ALA A 237 17.20 -4.21 31.42
CA ALA A 237 16.50 -3.39 32.41
C ALA A 237 17.44 -2.91 33.53
N ASP A 238 17.21 -1.70 34.04
CA ASP A 238 17.92 -1.12 35.16
C ASP A 238 17.57 -1.87 36.46
N ASP A 239 18.51 -1.88 37.41
CA ASP A 239 18.22 -2.24 38.81
C ASP A 239 17.82 -0.96 39.57
N PRO A 240 16.56 -0.78 39.99
CA PRO A 240 16.11 0.49 40.53
C PRO A 240 16.63 0.81 41.94
N THR A 241 17.29 -0.13 42.65
CA THR A 241 17.66 0.13 44.06
C THR A 241 18.92 -0.52 44.64
N ASN A 242 19.57 -1.56 44.07
CA ASN A 242 20.68 -2.23 44.79
C ASN A 242 21.61 -3.11 43.94
N ALA A 243 22.92 -2.83 43.96
CA ALA A 243 23.98 -3.52 43.20
C ALA A 243 24.19 -5.05 43.48
N THR A 244 23.30 -5.72 44.21
CA THR A 244 23.36 -7.16 44.49
C THR A 244 22.03 -7.92 44.29
N ASP A 245 21.00 -7.32 43.68
CA ASP A 245 19.71 -7.99 43.40
C ASP A 245 19.54 -8.34 41.90
N ALA A 246 18.52 -9.15 41.58
CA ALA A 246 18.24 -9.62 40.24
C ALA A 246 17.56 -8.51 39.40
N ILE A 247 18.22 -8.13 38.29
CA ILE A 247 17.66 -7.36 37.17
C ILE A 247 16.24 -7.87 36.86
N GLU A 248 15.30 -6.97 36.55
CA GLU A 248 14.01 -7.38 35.96
C GLU A 248 14.30 -8.16 34.68
N ALA A 249 14.23 -9.48 34.76
CA ALA A 249 14.73 -10.34 33.67
C ALA A 249 13.63 -10.68 32.65
N ASP A 250 12.36 -10.52 33.02
CA ASP A 250 11.20 -11.01 32.27
C ASP A 250 9.87 -10.51 32.89
N PRO A 251 8.71 -10.76 32.25
CA PRO A 251 7.40 -10.30 32.70
C PRO A 251 6.97 -10.72 34.12
N ARG A 252 7.63 -11.67 34.79
CA ARG A 252 7.32 -11.97 36.20
C ARG A 252 7.65 -10.81 37.14
N ASN A 253 8.58 -9.95 36.71
CA ASN A 253 9.08 -8.82 37.50
C ASN A 253 8.55 -7.48 36.97
N PHE A 254 8.08 -7.44 35.72
CA PHE A 254 7.59 -6.25 35.02
C PHE A 254 6.25 -6.53 34.33
N ALA A 255 5.15 -6.14 34.97
CA ALA A 255 3.79 -6.31 34.47
C ALA A 255 2.86 -5.21 34.98
N GLY A 256 1.62 -5.18 34.49
CA GLY A 256 0.58 -4.23 34.87
C GLY A 256 0.57 -2.97 34.03
N THR A 257 -0.63 -2.54 33.65
CA THR A 257 -0.86 -1.35 32.84
C THR A 257 -0.35 -0.09 33.52
N ASN A 258 0.30 0.79 32.74
CA ASN A 258 0.96 2.02 33.18
C ASN A 258 2.20 1.80 34.06
N ASN A 259 2.67 0.56 34.20
CA ASN A 259 3.97 0.30 34.81
C ASN A 259 5.08 0.55 33.79
N SER A 260 6.29 0.87 34.26
CA SER A 260 7.43 1.20 33.39
C SER A 260 8.75 0.71 33.98
N ALA A 261 9.64 0.25 33.11
CA ALA A 261 10.98 -0.19 33.44
C ALA A 261 11.99 0.58 32.60
N LYS A 262 12.99 1.19 33.25
CA LYS A 262 14.12 1.83 32.57
C LYS A 262 15.19 0.81 32.26
N GLY A 263 16.08 1.13 31.34
CA GLY A 263 17.18 0.26 30.97
C GLY A 263 18.08 0.86 29.92
N GLN A 264 18.96 0.02 29.40
CA GLN A 264 19.95 0.38 28.39
C GLN A 264 20.05 -0.69 27.32
N PHE A 265 20.21 -0.28 26.07
CA PHE A 265 20.65 -1.18 25.01
C PHE A 265 22.15 -1.44 25.14
N VAL A 266 22.51 -2.70 25.40
CA VAL A 266 23.87 -3.17 25.61
C VAL A 266 24.37 -3.91 24.38
N LYS A 267 25.53 -3.49 23.86
CA LYS A 267 26.14 -4.07 22.67
C LYS A 267 26.54 -5.53 22.89
N ILE A 268 26.27 -6.38 21.90
CA ILE A 268 26.72 -7.77 21.86
C ILE A 268 27.70 -8.02 20.71
N ASP A 269 28.61 -8.97 20.91
CA ASP A 269 29.70 -9.30 19.98
C ASP A 269 29.24 -10.28 18.89
N TYR A 270 28.20 -9.92 18.14
CA TYR A 270 27.54 -10.82 17.18
C TYR A 270 28.31 -11.03 15.87
N TYR A 271 29.38 -10.25 15.61
CA TYR A 271 30.20 -10.37 14.40
C TYR A 271 31.69 -10.49 14.74
N ARG A 272 32.25 -11.69 14.51
CA ARG A 272 33.63 -12.08 14.81
C ARG A 272 34.26 -12.84 13.64
N PRO A 273 34.81 -12.14 12.63
CA PRO A 273 35.45 -12.77 11.47
C PRO A 273 36.70 -13.59 11.84
N ASP A 274 37.35 -13.29 12.97
CA ASP A 274 38.46 -14.09 13.51
C ASP A 274 38.01 -15.44 14.08
N LEU A 275 36.70 -15.59 14.38
CA LEU A 275 36.07 -16.82 14.86
C LEU A 275 35.20 -17.51 13.79
N ALA A 276 35.23 -17.04 12.54
CA ALA A 276 34.41 -17.58 11.46
C ALA A 276 34.65 -19.08 11.26
N SER A 277 33.57 -19.86 11.23
CA SER A 277 33.66 -21.31 11.08
C SER A 277 34.15 -21.70 9.68
N LYS A 278 35.01 -22.73 9.62
CA LYS A 278 35.49 -23.32 8.36
C LYS A 278 34.54 -24.38 7.79
N THR A 279 33.54 -24.77 8.55
CA THR A 279 32.50 -25.73 8.16
C THR A 279 31.13 -25.16 8.46
N PRO A 280 30.07 -25.55 7.73
CA PRO A 280 28.71 -25.14 8.07
C PRO A 280 28.39 -25.44 9.54
N ILE A 281 27.71 -24.51 10.20
CA ILE A 281 27.27 -24.60 11.60
C ILE A 281 25.76 -24.37 11.62
N ALA A 282 25.03 -25.17 12.41
CA ALA A 282 23.59 -25.02 12.54
C ALA A 282 23.25 -23.81 13.41
N GLN A 283 22.10 -23.18 13.20
CA GLN A 283 21.66 -22.03 14.01
C GLN A 283 21.44 -22.39 15.49
N THR A 284 21.19 -23.67 15.77
CA THR A 284 21.04 -24.23 17.13
C THR A 284 22.36 -24.47 17.86
N ASP A 285 23.50 -24.40 17.19
CA ASP A 285 24.82 -24.67 17.78
C ASP A 285 25.52 -23.36 18.17
N LEU A 286 26.32 -23.37 19.22
CA LEU A 286 27.12 -22.20 19.61
C LEU A 286 28.28 -21.98 18.62
N GLY A 287 28.33 -20.81 17.98
CA GLY A 287 29.51 -20.33 17.27
C GLY A 287 29.23 -19.17 16.32
N TYR A 288 30.16 -18.96 15.39
CA TYR A 288 30.05 -17.97 14.32
C TYR A 288 30.10 -18.70 12.98
N ASP A 289 29.24 -18.29 12.05
CA ASP A 289 29.15 -18.86 10.70
C ASP A 289 30.41 -18.56 9.86
N SER A 290 30.41 -19.00 8.60
CA SER A 290 31.55 -18.83 7.71
C SER A 290 31.85 -17.38 7.33
N GLN A 291 30.91 -16.46 7.54
CA GLN A 291 31.10 -15.02 7.33
C GLN A 291 31.51 -14.31 8.63
N GLY A 292 31.43 -15.00 9.77
CA GLY A 292 31.77 -14.48 11.09
C GLY A 292 30.56 -13.97 11.88
N PHE A 293 29.32 -14.17 11.43
CA PHE A 293 28.13 -13.80 12.19
C PHE A 293 27.77 -14.87 13.20
N ALA A 294 27.34 -14.49 14.39
CA ALA A 294 26.87 -15.41 15.41
C ALA A 294 25.69 -16.23 14.87
N THR A 295 25.71 -17.54 15.12
CA THR A 295 24.51 -18.37 15.04
C THR A 295 23.45 -17.87 16.02
N GLN A 296 22.17 -18.18 15.79
CA GLN A 296 21.09 -17.85 16.72
C GLN A 296 21.41 -18.23 18.18
N ALA A 297 21.83 -19.46 18.44
CA ALA A 297 22.18 -19.93 19.78
C ALA A 297 23.34 -19.13 20.42
N GLN A 298 24.31 -18.70 19.62
CA GLN A 298 25.41 -17.83 20.09
C GLN A 298 24.93 -16.41 20.39
N GLN A 299 24.01 -15.86 19.60
CA GLN A 299 23.41 -14.54 19.86
C GLN A 299 22.61 -14.56 21.17
N ASP A 300 21.80 -15.59 21.40
CA ASP A 300 21.04 -15.75 22.65
C ASP A 300 21.98 -15.90 23.85
N LYS A 301 23.08 -16.64 23.70
CA LYS A 301 24.09 -16.76 24.74
C LYS A 301 24.73 -15.39 25.06
N LEU A 302 25.03 -14.57 24.05
CA LEU A 302 25.58 -13.23 24.25
C LEU A 302 24.57 -12.31 24.97
N ALA A 303 23.28 -12.40 24.60
CA ALA A 303 22.21 -11.66 25.26
C ALA A 303 22.06 -12.09 26.74
N ALA A 304 22.11 -13.39 27.02
CA ALA A 304 22.06 -13.92 28.38
C ALA A 304 23.28 -13.50 29.22
N ASP A 305 24.48 -13.45 28.63
CA ASP A 305 25.71 -13.03 29.33
C ASP A 305 25.63 -11.57 29.83
N VAL A 306 24.91 -10.70 29.11
CA VAL A 306 24.64 -9.31 29.52
C VAL A 306 23.32 -9.14 30.28
N LYS A 307 22.60 -10.24 30.54
CA LYS A 307 21.33 -10.29 31.26
C LYS A 307 20.21 -9.49 30.59
N ALA A 308 20.09 -9.62 29.28
CA ALA A 308 18.98 -9.03 28.52
C ALA A 308 17.62 -9.41 29.13
N PHE A 309 16.67 -8.46 29.10
CA PHE A 309 15.28 -8.74 29.43
C PHE A 309 14.69 -9.63 28.35
N LEU A 310 13.93 -10.65 28.74
CA LEU A 310 13.29 -11.59 27.83
C LEU A 310 11.78 -11.35 27.81
N PHE A 311 11.27 -10.93 26.66
CA PHE A 311 9.84 -10.84 26.37
C PHE A 311 9.27 -12.21 26.05
N SER A 312 7.94 -12.37 26.17
CA SER A 312 7.30 -13.66 25.96
C SER A 312 7.45 -14.17 24.54
N ARG A 313 7.18 -13.30 23.58
CA ARG A 313 7.22 -13.49 22.12
C ARG A 313 7.04 -12.09 21.50
N PRO A 314 8.11 -11.30 21.36
CA PRO A 314 8.00 -9.98 20.75
C PRO A 314 7.62 -10.11 19.27
N GLU A 315 6.41 -9.68 18.95
CA GLU A 315 5.85 -9.62 17.60
C GLU A 315 6.13 -8.22 16.98
N ASP A 316 5.15 -7.64 16.30
CA ASP A 316 5.30 -6.38 15.57
C ASP A 316 5.76 -5.21 16.44
N VAL A 317 6.64 -4.42 15.84
CA VAL A 317 7.05 -3.09 16.28
C VAL A 317 6.65 -2.03 15.26
N ALA A 318 6.25 -0.86 15.74
CA ALA A 318 5.95 0.29 14.87
C ALA A 318 6.34 1.62 15.53
N THR A 319 7.02 2.48 14.77
CA THR A 319 7.48 3.79 15.24
C THR A 319 6.34 4.78 15.39
N ASN A 320 6.35 5.56 16.46
CA ASN A 320 5.39 6.63 16.69
C ASN A 320 5.57 7.74 15.63
N PRO A 321 4.53 8.05 14.82
CA PRO A 321 4.65 9.03 13.73
C PRO A 321 4.81 10.47 14.23
N LYS A 322 4.58 10.72 15.52
CA LYS A 322 4.73 12.04 16.16
C LYS A 322 6.05 12.20 16.91
N ASP A 323 6.75 11.10 17.18
CA ASP A 323 8.02 11.10 17.90
C ASP A 323 8.86 9.87 17.49
N GLY A 324 9.79 10.07 16.55
CA GLY A 324 10.56 8.99 15.94
C GLY A 324 11.49 8.23 16.89
N THR A 325 11.65 8.67 18.15
CA THR A 325 12.42 7.93 19.16
C THR A 325 11.59 6.91 19.93
N GLN A 326 10.27 6.86 19.69
CA GLN A 326 9.35 5.94 20.33
C GLN A 326 8.85 4.88 19.35
N ALA A 327 8.68 3.66 19.84
CA ALA A 327 7.98 2.59 19.13
C ALA A 327 6.97 1.90 20.04
N VAL A 328 5.94 1.30 19.45
CA VAL A 328 5.10 0.30 20.10
C VAL A 328 5.69 -1.08 19.82
N LEU A 329 5.52 -2.02 20.76
CA LEU A 329 5.87 -3.43 20.62
C LEU A 329 4.67 -4.28 21.09
N ALA A 330 4.24 -5.21 20.26
CA ALA A 330 3.37 -6.31 20.66
C ALA A 330 4.20 -7.46 21.26
N SER A 331 3.79 -7.99 22.40
CA SER A 331 4.28 -9.28 22.91
C SER A 331 3.08 -10.20 23.03
N THR A 332 2.95 -11.19 22.16
CA THR A 332 1.70 -11.97 22.04
C THR A 332 1.40 -12.87 23.26
N GLY A 333 2.40 -13.10 24.10
CA GLY A 333 2.26 -13.93 25.30
C GLY A 333 2.25 -15.43 25.00
N ARG A 334 2.42 -16.25 26.05
CA ARG A 334 2.44 -17.71 25.95
C ARG A 334 2.24 -18.34 27.33
N ASP A 335 1.26 -19.23 27.48
CA ASP A 335 0.88 -19.81 28.78
C ASP A 335 1.95 -20.74 29.37
N THR A 336 2.83 -21.30 28.53
CA THR A 336 3.83 -22.30 28.92
C THR A 336 5.15 -21.74 29.44
N ILE A 337 5.39 -20.42 29.34
CA ILE A 337 6.62 -19.77 29.79
C ILE A 337 6.34 -18.83 30.97
N PHE A 338 7.39 -18.46 31.70
CA PHE A 338 7.31 -17.53 32.83
C PHE A 338 6.25 -17.86 33.90
N GLY A 339 5.80 -19.12 33.99
CA GLY A 339 4.73 -19.53 34.89
C GLY A 339 3.36 -18.93 34.53
N GLY A 340 3.15 -18.53 33.28
CA GLY A 340 1.91 -17.93 32.79
C GLY A 340 1.74 -16.44 33.15
N ALA A 341 2.82 -15.76 33.56
CA ALA A 341 2.79 -14.34 33.92
C ALA A 341 2.30 -13.45 32.77
N ASP A 342 2.67 -13.79 31.53
CA ASP A 342 2.21 -13.13 30.32
C ASP A 342 1.60 -14.16 29.36
N THR A 343 0.40 -14.64 29.73
CA THR A 343 -0.38 -15.60 28.95
C THR A 343 -1.15 -14.92 27.82
N TRP A 344 -1.78 -13.79 28.10
CA TRP A 344 -2.70 -13.12 27.16
C TRP A 344 -2.00 -12.08 26.28
N GLY A 345 -0.72 -11.84 26.52
CA GLY A 345 0.09 -10.85 25.83
C GLY A 345 0.00 -9.45 26.43
N THR A 346 0.96 -8.64 26.03
CA THR A 346 1.18 -7.29 26.56
C THR A 346 1.63 -6.36 25.42
N THR A 347 1.05 -5.16 25.38
CA THR A 347 1.46 -4.09 24.45
C THR A 347 2.32 -3.07 25.19
N TYR A 348 3.53 -2.83 24.68
CA TYR A 348 4.51 -1.92 25.26
C TYR A 348 4.71 -0.69 24.38
N LYS A 349 5.03 0.44 25.00
CA LYS A 349 5.73 1.55 24.36
C LYS A 349 7.20 1.50 24.77
N ILE A 350 8.10 1.56 23.80
CA ILE A 350 9.54 1.65 23.99
C ILE A 350 9.96 3.08 23.66
N ASP A 351 10.49 3.81 24.63
CA ASP A 351 10.97 5.19 24.48
C ASP A 351 12.50 5.20 24.54
N VAL A 352 13.17 5.56 23.45
CA VAL A 352 14.63 5.43 23.30
C VAL A 352 15.32 6.78 23.34
N ASP A 353 16.39 6.91 24.14
CA ASP A 353 17.22 8.10 24.21
C ASP A 353 18.56 7.88 23.48
N PHE A 354 18.67 8.49 22.30
CA PHE A 354 19.88 8.47 21.47
C PHE A 354 20.87 9.60 21.77
N SER A 355 20.63 10.45 22.78
CA SER A 355 21.54 11.57 23.10
C SER A 355 22.97 11.12 23.41
N GLY A 356 23.14 9.88 23.90
CA GLY A 356 24.43 9.24 24.19
C GLY A 356 25.03 8.39 23.06
N ILE A 357 24.40 8.32 21.88
CA ILE A 357 24.75 7.36 20.81
C ILE A 357 26.21 7.47 20.35
N ALA A 358 26.78 8.68 20.32
CA ALA A 358 28.18 8.91 19.95
C ALA A 358 29.18 8.27 20.93
N SER A 359 28.76 8.00 22.16
CA SER A 359 29.53 7.30 23.20
C SER A 359 29.14 5.82 23.36
N GLY A 360 28.25 5.31 22.50
CA GLY A 360 27.73 3.94 22.58
C GLY A 360 26.73 3.72 23.73
N VAL A 361 26.18 4.80 24.29
CA VAL A 361 25.18 4.76 25.37
C VAL A 361 23.81 5.05 24.77
N ILE A 362 22.90 4.07 24.82
CA ILE A 362 21.54 4.21 24.32
C ILE A 362 20.61 3.75 25.45
N ASN A 363 19.95 4.68 26.12
CA ASN A 363 19.01 4.36 27.19
C ASN A 363 17.62 4.12 26.59
N ALA A 364 16.78 3.35 27.27
CA ALA A 364 15.38 3.22 26.90
C ALA A 364 14.48 2.94 28.10
N GLU A 365 13.21 3.32 27.99
CA GLU A 365 12.16 2.99 28.95
C GLU A 365 11.07 2.18 28.25
N ALA A 366 10.78 0.99 28.78
CA ALA A 366 9.65 0.16 28.37
C ALA A 366 8.45 0.47 29.27
N ILE A 367 7.30 0.77 28.67
CA ILE A 367 6.08 1.19 29.36
C ILE A 367 4.93 0.29 28.93
N VAL A 368 4.21 -0.31 29.88
CA VAL A 368 3.07 -1.16 29.57
C VAL A 368 1.85 -0.30 29.23
N LEU A 369 1.44 -0.27 27.96
CA LEU A 369 0.23 0.42 27.52
C LEU A 369 -1.02 -0.40 27.80
N TYR A 370 -0.93 -1.71 27.65
CA TYR A 370 -2.02 -2.65 27.91
C TYR A 370 -1.47 -4.02 28.31
N ASP A 371 -1.82 -4.48 29.52
CA ASP A 371 -1.53 -5.84 29.98
C ASP A 371 -2.78 -6.71 29.88
N GLY A 372 -2.80 -7.69 28.96
CA GLY A 372 -3.93 -8.60 28.78
C GLY A 372 -4.17 -9.54 29.97
N ASN A 373 -3.21 -9.65 30.89
CA ASN A 373 -3.25 -10.60 32.00
C ASN A 373 -4.02 -10.09 33.22
N GLU A 374 -4.36 -8.79 33.27
CA GLU A 374 -5.17 -8.21 34.35
C GLU A 374 -6.56 -8.85 34.40
N ALA A 375 -7.10 -9.00 35.61
CA ALA A 375 -8.25 -9.87 35.87
C ALA A 375 -9.53 -9.49 35.10
N ASP A 376 -9.69 -8.22 34.74
CA ASP A 376 -10.83 -7.66 34.01
C ASP A 376 -10.64 -7.64 32.48
N LYS A 377 -9.45 -8.00 31.97
CA LYS A 377 -9.10 -8.00 30.54
C LYS A 377 -9.20 -9.39 29.94
N LYS A 378 -8.15 -10.21 29.99
CA LYS A 378 -8.09 -11.62 29.58
C LYS A 378 -8.91 -11.90 28.31
N ASP A 379 -9.74 -12.93 28.34
CA ASP A 379 -10.54 -13.38 27.19
C ASP A 379 -11.53 -12.34 26.63
N PHE A 380 -11.85 -11.28 27.38
CA PHE A 380 -12.76 -10.23 26.95
C PHE A 380 -12.02 -9.01 26.36
N GLY A 381 -10.72 -8.89 26.63
CA GLY A 381 -9.85 -7.83 26.15
C GLY A 381 -9.16 -8.16 24.83
N LEU A 382 -8.05 -7.44 24.59
CA LEU A 382 -7.05 -7.78 23.57
C LEU A 382 -6.26 -9.00 24.04
N ARG A 383 -6.10 -9.98 23.15
CA ARG A 383 -5.50 -11.29 23.44
C ARG A 383 -4.54 -11.64 22.34
N SER A 384 -3.33 -12.02 22.71
CA SER A 384 -2.30 -12.39 21.75
C SER A 384 -2.11 -11.31 20.68
N PRO A 385 -1.76 -10.07 21.11
CA PRO A 385 -1.47 -8.99 20.19
C PRO A 385 -0.31 -9.39 19.28
N ASP A 386 -0.53 -9.16 18.01
CA ASP A 386 0.35 -9.57 16.92
C ASP A 386 0.61 -8.33 16.06
N ASN A 387 0.23 -8.35 14.78
CA ASN A 387 0.46 -7.24 13.87
C ASN A 387 -0.12 -5.92 14.37
N LEU A 388 0.63 -4.84 14.17
CA LEU A 388 0.19 -3.51 14.58
C LEU A 388 0.70 -2.38 13.69
N ASP A 389 0.00 -1.26 13.76
CA ASP A 389 0.43 0.01 13.18
C ASP A 389 0.22 1.14 14.17
N TRP A 390 1.27 1.96 14.35
CA TRP A 390 1.12 3.25 15.03
C TRP A 390 0.75 4.30 13.98
N ALA A 391 -0.54 4.33 13.67
CA ALA A 391 -1.11 5.11 12.59
C ALA A 391 -0.87 6.61 12.71
N ASP A 392 -0.94 7.31 11.57
CA ASP A 392 -0.69 8.76 11.42
C ASP A 392 -1.62 9.63 12.30
N ASP A 393 -2.79 9.11 12.71
CA ASP A 393 -3.69 9.80 13.64
C ASP A 393 -3.15 9.82 15.09
N GLY A 394 -2.13 9.01 15.35
CA GLY A 394 -1.40 8.82 16.60
C GLY A 394 -1.95 7.73 17.50
N LYS A 395 -2.96 6.97 17.06
CA LYS A 395 -3.42 5.76 17.75
C LYS A 395 -2.64 4.54 17.28
N ILE A 396 -2.75 3.47 18.05
CA ILE A 396 -2.21 2.17 17.72
C ILE A 396 -3.37 1.27 17.32
N TYR A 397 -3.24 0.63 16.17
CA TYR A 397 -4.18 -0.36 15.64
C TYR A 397 -3.52 -1.74 15.75
N ILE A 398 -4.19 -2.70 16.37
CA ILE A 398 -3.59 -3.97 16.80
C ILE A 398 -4.48 -5.12 16.36
N GLN A 399 -3.87 -6.15 15.78
CA GLN A 399 -4.52 -7.39 15.38
C GLN A 399 -4.19 -8.52 16.36
N GLU A 400 -5.02 -9.56 16.35
CA GLU A 400 -4.83 -10.74 17.19
C GLU A 400 -4.51 -11.97 16.32
N ASP A 401 -3.41 -12.65 16.60
CA ASP A 401 -3.18 -14.06 16.25
C ASP A 401 -3.16 -14.89 17.53
N ARG A 402 -3.84 -16.03 17.52
CA ARG A 402 -3.98 -16.88 18.70
C ARG A 402 -2.67 -17.63 19.01
N ALA A 403 -1.88 -17.09 19.94
CA ALA A 403 -0.71 -17.75 20.53
C ALA A 403 -1.01 -18.69 21.72
N ILE A 404 -2.28 -18.76 22.17
CA ILE A 404 -2.70 -19.55 23.35
C ILE A 404 -3.71 -20.65 23.01
N PRO A 405 -3.86 -21.70 23.86
CA PRO A 405 -4.79 -22.78 23.59
C PRO A 405 -6.25 -22.33 23.44
N ALA A 406 -7.02 -23.03 22.59
CA ALA A 406 -8.47 -22.83 22.41
C ALA A 406 -9.30 -22.99 23.71
N THR A 407 -8.74 -23.60 24.75
CA THR A 407 -9.35 -23.67 26.08
C THR A 407 -9.32 -22.34 26.83
N LEU A 408 -8.54 -21.37 26.35
CA LEU A 408 -8.46 -19.99 26.83
C LEU A 408 -9.07 -19.03 25.80
N PHE A 409 -8.56 -19.02 24.56
CA PHE A 409 -8.97 -18.06 23.54
C PHE A 409 -10.43 -18.22 23.12
N GLY A 410 -11.24 -17.19 23.34
CA GLY A 410 -12.67 -17.18 23.04
C GLY A 410 -13.50 -18.16 23.89
N ALA A 411 -12.89 -18.82 24.87
CA ALA A 411 -13.52 -19.90 25.63
C ALA A 411 -14.69 -19.39 26.50
N ASN A 412 -14.61 -18.16 27.00
CA ASN A 412 -15.65 -17.50 27.78
C ASN A 412 -16.35 -16.41 26.97
N SER A 413 -15.58 -15.59 26.25
CA SER A 413 -16.10 -14.41 25.54
C SER A 413 -16.83 -14.76 24.24
N LYS A 414 -16.51 -15.93 23.66
CA LYS A 414 -17.00 -16.39 22.34
C LYS A 414 -16.63 -15.44 21.20
N GLN A 415 -15.57 -14.67 21.39
CA GLN A 415 -15.11 -13.68 20.43
C GLN A 415 -13.99 -14.25 19.57
N GLU A 416 -14.10 -14.05 18.26
CA GLU A 416 -13.02 -14.36 17.33
C GLU A 416 -11.84 -13.39 17.45
N THR A 417 -10.73 -13.69 16.79
CA THR A 417 -9.63 -12.75 16.47
C THR A 417 -10.20 -11.45 15.90
N SER A 418 -9.59 -10.36 16.33
CA SER A 418 -10.17 -9.03 16.22
C SER A 418 -9.12 -7.97 15.92
N ILE A 419 -9.58 -6.89 15.31
CA ILE A 419 -8.82 -5.66 15.14
C ILE A 419 -9.24 -4.70 16.24
N TRP A 420 -8.28 -4.10 16.90
CA TRP A 420 -8.44 -3.16 18.01
C TRP A 420 -7.81 -1.82 17.71
N SER A 421 -8.30 -0.77 18.37
CA SER A 421 -7.67 0.55 18.40
C SER A 421 -7.41 0.97 19.84
N LEU A 422 -6.28 1.63 20.07
CA LEU A 422 -5.80 2.10 21.37
C LEU A 422 -5.26 3.53 21.20
N ASP A 423 -5.65 4.47 22.06
CA ASP A 423 -5.07 5.81 22.10
C ASP A 423 -3.96 5.88 23.17
N PRO A 424 -2.68 5.86 22.76
CA PRO A 424 -1.55 5.88 23.68
C PRO A 424 -1.34 7.25 24.34
N SER A 425 -2.00 8.32 23.86
CA SER A 425 -1.87 9.67 24.41
C SER A 425 -2.82 9.91 25.59
N ALA A 426 -3.80 9.04 25.79
CA ALA A 426 -4.73 9.13 26.90
C ALA A 426 -4.01 8.91 28.25
N PRO A 427 -4.48 9.53 29.36
CA PRO A 427 -3.88 9.31 30.68
C PRO A 427 -3.91 7.86 31.17
N ASP A 428 -4.84 7.07 30.65
CA ASP A 428 -4.92 5.62 30.86
C ASP A 428 -5.27 4.97 29.51
N PRO A 429 -4.26 4.62 28.70
CA PRO A 429 -4.46 4.08 27.36
C PRO A 429 -5.40 2.87 27.37
N SER A 430 -5.29 2.00 28.38
CA SER A 430 -6.08 0.77 28.44
C SER A 430 -7.59 0.97 28.48
N LYS A 431 -8.07 2.14 28.94
CA LYS A 431 -9.50 2.49 28.93
C LYS A 431 -10.02 2.93 27.55
N THR A 432 -9.13 3.16 26.60
CA THR A 432 -9.48 3.59 25.23
C THR A 432 -9.57 2.40 24.27
N LEU A 433 -9.09 1.22 24.68
CA LEU A 433 -9.08 0.02 23.85
C LEU A 433 -10.49 -0.29 23.33
N THR A 434 -10.64 -0.26 22.02
CA THR A 434 -11.92 -0.44 21.33
C THR A 434 -11.77 -1.45 20.22
N ARG A 435 -12.62 -2.48 20.20
CA ARG A 435 -12.66 -3.46 19.10
C ARG A 435 -13.33 -2.85 17.88
N ILE A 436 -12.65 -2.78 16.76
CA ILE A 436 -13.13 -2.10 15.54
C ILE A 436 -13.41 -3.07 14.39
N GLY A 437 -12.89 -4.28 14.46
CA GLY A 437 -13.15 -5.36 13.49
C GLY A 437 -13.09 -6.72 14.17
N GLN A 438 -13.73 -7.72 13.58
CA GLN A 438 -13.63 -9.11 14.05
C GLN A 438 -13.84 -10.07 12.88
N VAL A 439 -13.10 -11.18 12.87
CA VAL A 439 -13.30 -12.25 11.90
C VAL A 439 -14.76 -12.73 11.90
N ASP A 440 -15.31 -12.88 10.69
CA ASP A 440 -16.60 -13.50 10.42
C ASP A 440 -16.40 -14.83 9.70
N ARG A 441 -16.49 -15.92 10.47
CA ARG A 441 -16.33 -17.30 9.99
C ARG A 441 -17.43 -17.76 9.04
N SER A 442 -18.47 -16.94 8.80
CA SER A 442 -19.44 -17.19 7.74
C SER A 442 -18.96 -16.72 6.35
N GLY A 443 -17.89 -15.93 6.29
CA GLY A 443 -17.24 -15.41 5.07
C GLY A 443 -16.49 -16.46 4.25
N VAL A 444 -17.07 -17.66 4.08
CA VAL A 444 -16.45 -18.75 3.31
C VAL A 444 -16.68 -18.52 1.81
N PRO A 445 -15.61 -18.41 0.99
CA PRO A 445 -15.74 -18.22 -0.46
C PRO A 445 -16.43 -19.40 -1.17
N SER A 446 -17.11 -19.12 -2.28
CA SER A 446 -17.80 -20.14 -3.05
C SER A 446 -16.86 -21.24 -3.53
N GLY A 447 -17.16 -22.50 -3.16
CA GLY A 447 -16.36 -23.67 -3.52
C GLY A 447 -15.17 -23.97 -2.59
N GLN A 448 -14.87 -23.09 -1.63
CA GLN A 448 -13.94 -23.38 -0.53
C GLN A 448 -14.69 -23.96 0.67
N VAL A 449 -13.93 -24.53 1.62
CA VAL A 449 -14.45 -25.13 2.86
C VAL A 449 -13.61 -24.68 4.04
N ASP A 450 -14.26 -24.25 5.12
CA ASP A 450 -13.65 -24.14 6.44
C ASP A 450 -13.67 -25.50 7.13
N SER A 451 -12.51 -26.12 7.33
CA SER A 451 -12.43 -27.45 7.94
C SER A 451 -12.70 -27.45 9.45
N ASN A 452 -12.56 -26.32 10.15
CA ASN A 452 -12.72 -26.22 11.61
C ASN A 452 -13.53 -24.97 12.03
N PRO A 453 -14.81 -24.84 11.61
CA PRO A 453 -15.60 -23.61 11.73
C PRO A 453 -15.95 -23.19 13.16
N THR A 454 -15.71 -24.05 14.15
CA THR A 454 -15.99 -23.76 15.57
C THR A 454 -14.74 -23.48 16.40
N ASP A 455 -13.55 -23.60 15.81
CA ASP A 455 -12.29 -23.39 16.50
C ASP A 455 -11.82 -21.95 16.27
N LEU A 456 -12.10 -21.10 17.26
CA LEU A 456 -11.85 -19.65 17.25
C LEU A 456 -10.35 -19.38 17.32
N GLY A 457 -9.87 -18.43 16.51
CA GLY A 457 -8.47 -18.05 16.38
C GLY A 457 -7.68 -18.96 15.45
N ASN A 458 -8.35 -19.62 14.52
CA ASN A 458 -7.69 -20.29 13.38
C ASN A 458 -7.61 -19.40 12.14
N TRP A 459 -8.45 -18.38 12.09
CA TRP A 459 -8.31 -17.31 11.13
C TRP A 459 -7.78 -16.14 11.92
N GLU A 460 -6.73 -15.51 11.44
CA GLU A 460 -6.18 -14.30 12.03
C GLU A 460 -6.39 -13.14 11.08
N THR A 461 -6.53 -11.94 11.64
CA THR A 461 -6.35 -10.72 10.87
C THR A 461 -4.88 -10.36 10.93
N SER A 462 -4.27 -10.01 9.81
CA SER A 462 -2.84 -9.71 9.73
C SER A 462 -2.59 -8.44 8.88
N GLY A 463 -1.35 -7.95 8.92
CA GLY A 463 -0.86 -6.88 8.03
C GLY A 463 -1.66 -5.57 8.04
N ILE A 464 -1.94 -4.96 9.21
CA ILE A 464 -2.65 -3.67 9.26
C ILE A 464 -1.74 -2.46 8.97
N LEU A 465 -2.22 -1.51 8.17
CA LEU A 465 -1.49 -0.28 7.85
C LEU A 465 -2.45 0.90 7.56
N ASP A 466 -2.21 2.06 8.18
CA ASP A 466 -2.86 3.32 7.80
C ASP A 466 -2.40 3.77 6.41
N VAL A 467 -3.33 3.81 5.46
CA VAL A 467 -3.09 4.24 4.08
C VAL A 467 -3.89 5.51 3.75
N SER A 468 -4.49 6.15 4.75
CA SER A 468 -5.34 7.31 4.58
C SER A 468 -4.73 8.37 3.67
N THR A 469 -3.53 8.82 4.01
CA THR A 469 -2.86 9.94 3.33
C THR A 469 -2.48 9.58 1.90
N LEU A 470 -2.09 8.32 1.65
CA LEU A 470 -1.79 7.79 0.31
C LEU A 470 -3.02 7.84 -0.61
N PHE A 471 -4.22 7.67 -0.05
CA PHE A 471 -5.50 7.73 -0.76
C PHE A 471 -6.22 9.08 -0.62
N GLY A 472 -5.56 10.13 -0.13
CA GLY A 472 -6.11 11.49 -0.04
C GLY A 472 -7.07 11.72 1.13
N ASN A 473 -7.14 10.79 2.09
CA ASN A 473 -8.00 10.87 3.27
C ASN A 473 -7.23 11.42 4.47
N LYS A 474 -7.94 11.77 5.55
CA LYS A 474 -7.28 12.17 6.80
C LYS A 474 -6.68 10.96 7.51
N PRO A 475 -5.56 11.11 8.22
CA PRO A 475 -5.00 10.06 9.07
C PRO A 475 -6.06 9.31 9.89
N GLY A 476 -5.99 7.98 9.90
CA GLY A 476 -6.87 7.10 10.64
C GLY A 476 -8.28 6.90 10.07
N GLU A 477 -8.53 7.30 8.81
CA GLU A 477 -9.81 7.14 8.12
C GLU A 477 -9.88 5.88 7.23
N LEU A 478 -8.74 5.39 6.72
CA LEU A 478 -8.65 4.25 5.82
C LEU A 478 -7.41 3.41 6.11
N PHE A 479 -7.62 2.14 6.39
CA PHE A 479 -6.57 1.15 6.60
C PHE A 479 -6.66 0.07 5.54
N VAL A 480 -5.53 -0.53 5.21
CA VAL A 480 -5.48 -1.83 4.55
C VAL A 480 -5.13 -2.88 5.60
N PHE A 481 -5.70 -4.07 5.47
CA PHE A 481 -5.36 -5.22 6.29
C PHE A 481 -5.70 -6.50 5.53
N ASP A 482 -5.18 -7.64 5.97
CA ASP A 482 -5.52 -8.93 5.41
C ASP A 482 -6.00 -9.96 6.47
N VAL A 483 -6.35 -11.13 5.97
CA VAL A 483 -6.79 -12.28 6.76
C VAL A 483 -6.04 -13.51 6.28
N GLN A 484 -5.39 -14.21 7.20
CA GLN A 484 -4.96 -15.58 6.97
C GLN A 484 -6.05 -16.52 7.45
N ALA A 485 -6.79 -17.09 6.51
CA ALA A 485 -7.86 -18.01 6.85
C ALA A 485 -7.32 -19.45 6.91
N GLY A 486 -6.64 -19.77 8.02
CA GLY A 486 -5.82 -20.97 8.19
C GLY A 486 -6.51 -22.31 7.89
N THR A 487 -7.83 -22.36 8.00
CA THR A 487 -8.65 -23.56 7.79
C THR A 487 -9.44 -23.56 6.48
N LEU A 488 -9.37 -22.48 5.69
CA LEU A 488 -9.97 -22.46 4.35
C LEU A 488 -9.12 -23.25 3.36
N ASN A 489 -9.76 -24.19 2.67
CA ASN A 489 -9.12 -25.07 1.70
C ASN A 489 -10.07 -25.45 0.54
N ASN A 490 -9.54 -26.20 -0.43
CA ASN A 490 -10.23 -26.66 -1.65
C ASN A 490 -10.65 -25.53 -2.62
N GLY A 491 -11.43 -25.88 -3.64
CA GLY A 491 -11.97 -24.92 -4.60
C GLY A 491 -10.88 -24.18 -5.37
N THR A 492 -11.03 -22.85 -5.44
CA THR A 492 -10.12 -21.95 -6.16
C THR A 492 -8.69 -21.96 -5.63
N ILE A 493 -8.45 -22.37 -4.38
CA ILE A 493 -7.10 -22.56 -3.82
C ILE A 493 -6.29 -23.59 -4.64
N ILE A 494 -6.97 -24.59 -5.21
CA ILE A 494 -6.35 -25.60 -6.08
C ILE A 494 -6.55 -25.23 -7.56
N THR A 495 -7.75 -24.79 -7.93
CA THR A 495 -8.13 -24.66 -9.35
C THR A 495 -7.74 -23.34 -10.01
N ALA A 496 -7.34 -22.31 -9.27
CA ALA A 496 -6.96 -21.01 -9.85
C ALA A 496 -5.70 -21.11 -10.73
N THR A 497 -4.70 -21.86 -10.28
CA THR A 497 -3.48 -22.18 -11.05
C THR A 497 -3.57 -23.57 -11.70
N ASN A 498 -4.23 -24.54 -11.05
CA ASN A 498 -4.51 -25.88 -11.58
C ASN A 498 -3.26 -26.63 -12.07
N ILE A 499 -2.17 -26.49 -11.32
CA ILE A 499 -0.87 -27.14 -11.51
C ILE A 499 -0.86 -28.53 -10.86
N ASP A 500 -0.31 -29.51 -11.57
CA ASP A 500 0.07 -30.84 -11.08
C ASP A 500 1.60 -30.92 -11.19
N GLY A 501 2.28 -30.45 -10.15
CA GLY A 501 3.72 -30.18 -10.17
C GLY A 501 4.55 -31.46 -10.15
N ASN A 502 4.07 -32.46 -9.42
CA ASN A 502 4.70 -33.77 -9.27
C ASN A 502 4.28 -34.78 -10.36
N LYS A 503 3.24 -34.47 -11.15
CA LYS A 503 2.70 -35.28 -12.26
C LYS A 503 2.12 -36.63 -11.82
N ASP A 504 1.62 -36.71 -10.59
CA ASP A 504 0.97 -37.92 -10.07
C ASP A 504 -0.53 -38.00 -10.42
N GLY A 505 -1.08 -36.96 -11.05
CA GLY A 505 -2.48 -36.85 -11.44
C GLY A 505 -3.39 -36.20 -10.39
N THR A 506 -2.85 -35.82 -9.23
CA THR A 506 -3.57 -35.21 -8.11
C THR A 506 -3.04 -33.80 -7.89
N LYS A 507 -3.92 -32.80 -7.96
CA LYS A 507 -3.54 -31.40 -7.71
C LYS A 507 -3.78 -31.08 -6.26
N THR A 508 -2.76 -30.57 -5.58
CA THR A 508 -2.84 -30.22 -4.16
C THR A 508 -2.69 -28.72 -3.94
N ALA A 509 -3.12 -28.21 -2.78
CA ALA A 509 -2.89 -26.82 -2.38
C ALA A 509 -1.39 -26.51 -2.31
N ASP A 510 -0.59 -27.45 -1.78
CA ASP A 510 0.86 -27.29 -1.65
C ASP A 510 1.58 -27.05 -2.98
N GLU A 511 1.03 -27.50 -4.11
CA GLU A 511 1.57 -27.23 -5.46
C GLU A 511 0.95 -26.00 -6.15
N ASN A 512 -0.12 -25.45 -5.57
CA ASN A 512 -0.95 -24.38 -6.12
C ASN A 512 -0.94 -23.16 -5.19
N LEU A 513 -2.08 -22.78 -4.61
CA LEU A 513 -2.16 -21.76 -3.56
C LEU A 513 -2.24 -22.43 -2.19
N VAL A 514 -1.85 -21.71 -1.16
CA VAL A 514 -1.79 -22.23 0.20
C VAL A 514 -2.80 -21.48 1.05
N ARG A 515 -3.85 -22.21 1.47
CA ARG A 515 -4.96 -21.72 2.31
C ARG A 515 -5.76 -20.55 1.69
N GLY A 516 -6.85 -20.19 2.35
CA GLY A 516 -7.66 -19.03 1.97
C GLY A 516 -7.19 -17.75 2.66
N GLY A 517 -7.86 -16.65 2.35
CA GLY A 517 -7.58 -15.34 2.94
C GLY A 517 -8.19 -14.23 2.10
N GLN A 518 -8.06 -13.00 2.56
CA GLN A 518 -8.62 -11.84 1.89
C GLN A 518 -7.80 -10.59 2.23
N LEU A 519 -7.47 -9.78 1.23
CA LEU A 519 -6.95 -8.43 1.44
C LEU A 519 -8.13 -7.46 1.39
N SER A 520 -8.23 -6.53 2.35
CA SER A 520 -9.39 -5.67 2.51
C SER A 520 -9.01 -4.24 2.93
N PHE A 521 -9.89 -3.29 2.65
CA PHE A 521 -9.90 -2.00 3.34
C PHE A 521 -10.73 -2.07 4.62
N LEU A 522 -10.25 -1.43 5.68
CA LEU A 522 -11.02 -1.10 6.88
C LEU A 522 -11.24 0.41 6.90
N ILE A 523 -12.50 0.83 6.86
CA ILE A 523 -12.90 2.22 6.71
C ILE A 523 -13.48 2.72 8.02
N ALA A 524 -12.97 3.85 8.51
CA ALA A 524 -13.38 4.42 9.77
C ALA A 524 -14.80 5.00 9.74
N PRO A 525 -15.49 5.08 10.89
CA PRO A 525 -16.80 5.70 10.97
C PRO A 525 -16.73 7.17 10.53
N ASN A 526 -17.58 7.55 9.57
CA ASN A 526 -17.63 8.91 9.00
C ASN A 526 -16.37 9.33 8.20
N ALA A 527 -15.56 8.36 7.73
CA ALA A 527 -14.47 8.63 6.80
C ALA A 527 -14.97 9.42 5.58
N LYS A 528 -14.14 10.36 5.11
CA LYS A 528 -14.45 11.18 3.93
C LYS A 528 -13.57 10.76 2.76
N LEU A 529 -13.98 9.64 2.18
CA LEU A 529 -13.31 8.99 1.07
C LEU A 529 -13.46 9.79 -0.23
N ILE A 530 -12.35 10.11 -0.91
CA ILE A 530 -12.37 10.75 -2.26
C ILE A 530 -13.05 9.87 -3.33
N GLN A 531 -13.29 8.60 -3.01
CA GLN A 531 -14.03 7.65 -3.83
C GLN A 531 -15.55 7.84 -3.68
N SER A 532 -16.00 8.60 -2.68
CA SER A 532 -17.41 8.87 -2.41
C SER A 532 -17.92 9.97 -3.33
N SER A 533 -19.02 9.72 -4.02
CA SER A 533 -19.67 10.78 -4.80
C SER A 533 -20.38 11.77 -3.88
N SER A 534 -20.10 13.07 -4.04
CA SER A 534 -20.85 14.14 -3.39
C SER A 534 -21.78 14.86 -4.37
N LEU A 535 -22.98 15.21 -3.90
CA LEU A 535 -23.85 16.15 -4.62
C LEU A 535 -23.47 17.58 -4.22
N VAL A 536 -23.08 18.38 -5.21
CA VAL A 536 -22.68 19.78 -5.10
C VAL A 536 -23.75 20.64 -5.77
N PRO A 537 -24.73 21.16 -5.01
CA PRO A 537 -25.70 22.09 -5.56
C PRO A 537 -25.09 23.50 -5.65
N GLY A 538 -25.13 24.10 -6.83
CA GLY A 538 -25.20 25.54 -7.00
C GLY A 538 -26.54 26.02 -6.46
N ALA A 539 -26.46 27.08 -5.67
CA ALA A 539 -27.51 27.42 -4.72
C ALA A 539 -28.30 28.65 -5.15
N THR A 540 -28.15 29.14 -6.39
CA THR A 540 -28.76 30.41 -6.76
C THR A 540 -29.38 30.42 -8.16
N SER A 541 -30.19 31.46 -8.40
CA SER A 541 -30.71 31.79 -9.73
C SER A 541 -29.83 32.83 -10.44
N GLY A 542 -28.57 32.96 -10.01
CA GLY A 542 -27.57 33.87 -10.55
C GLY A 542 -26.21 33.17 -10.61
N ASP A 543 -25.19 33.92 -11.01
CA ASP A 543 -23.85 33.42 -11.29
C ASP A 543 -23.20 32.74 -10.06
N ASP A 544 -22.86 31.47 -10.19
CA ASP A 544 -22.19 30.63 -9.19
C ASP A 544 -20.73 30.30 -9.60
N ILE A 545 -19.83 30.17 -8.61
CA ILE A 545 -18.45 29.69 -8.80
C ILE A 545 -18.26 28.40 -8.00
N VAL A 546 -17.95 27.31 -8.69
CA VAL A 546 -17.75 25.98 -8.12
C VAL A 546 -16.37 25.44 -8.49
N GLU A 547 -15.45 25.42 -7.51
CA GLU A 547 -14.04 25.06 -7.73
C GLU A 547 -13.65 23.87 -6.85
N ALA A 548 -13.02 22.84 -7.44
CA ALA A 548 -12.61 21.64 -6.72
C ALA A 548 -11.61 21.98 -5.60
N GLY A 549 -11.84 21.41 -4.40
CA GLY A 549 -11.03 21.66 -3.21
C GLY A 549 -11.28 23.02 -2.54
N ILE A 550 -12.04 23.93 -3.16
CA ILE A 550 -12.40 25.25 -2.61
C ILE A 550 -13.88 25.26 -2.21
N SER A 551 -14.75 24.83 -3.12
CA SER A 551 -16.19 24.79 -2.90
C SER A 551 -16.57 23.65 -1.96
N LYS A 552 -17.44 23.96 -1.00
CA LYS A 552 -17.81 23.00 0.05
C LYS A 552 -18.46 21.76 -0.55
N GLY A 553 -17.81 20.61 -0.35
CA GLY A 553 -18.33 19.30 -0.78
C GLY A 553 -18.00 18.95 -2.23
N PHE A 554 -17.17 19.75 -2.92
CA PHE A 554 -16.64 19.43 -4.23
C PHE A 554 -15.14 19.18 -4.10
N ASP A 555 -14.72 17.92 -4.08
CA ASP A 555 -13.30 17.56 -4.06
C ASP A 555 -12.74 17.38 -5.47
N GLY A 556 -13.62 17.31 -6.48
CA GLY A 556 -13.26 17.21 -7.88
C GLY A 556 -13.14 15.77 -8.38
N VAL A 557 -13.50 14.77 -7.57
CA VAL A 557 -13.40 13.35 -7.91
C VAL A 557 -14.76 12.67 -7.77
N ASN A 558 -15.27 12.10 -8.86
CA ASN A 558 -16.55 11.36 -8.87
C ASN A 558 -17.77 12.15 -8.34
N ASP A 559 -17.73 13.47 -8.41
CA ASP A 559 -18.78 14.34 -7.88
C ASP A 559 -19.93 14.57 -8.86
N ILE A 560 -21.06 15.05 -8.34
CA ILE A 560 -22.21 15.51 -9.12
C ILE A 560 -22.40 17.00 -8.86
N VAL A 561 -22.15 17.83 -9.87
CA VAL A 561 -22.27 19.29 -9.79
C VAL A 561 -23.50 19.75 -10.58
N PHE A 562 -24.32 20.61 -9.98
CA PHE A 562 -25.46 21.25 -10.65
C PHE A 562 -25.52 22.74 -10.31
N THR A 563 -25.23 23.67 -11.23
CA THR A 563 -25.16 25.11 -10.90
C THR A 563 -26.48 25.86 -11.10
N GLY A 564 -27.21 25.58 -12.19
CA GLY A 564 -28.61 25.96 -12.31
C GLY A 564 -28.87 27.06 -13.34
N ALA A 565 -29.05 28.31 -12.90
CA ALA A 565 -29.29 29.42 -13.82
C ALA A 565 -28.40 30.59 -13.43
N GLY A 566 -27.76 31.23 -14.40
CA GLY A 566 -26.70 32.21 -14.15
C GLY A 566 -25.54 31.94 -15.09
N ASN A 567 -24.61 32.89 -15.23
CA ASN A 567 -23.36 32.60 -15.95
C ASN A 567 -22.39 32.00 -14.94
N ASP A 568 -22.33 30.68 -14.91
CA ASP A 568 -21.64 29.93 -13.87
C ASP A 568 -20.20 29.61 -14.28
N THR A 569 -19.33 29.42 -13.29
CA THR A 569 -17.97 28.89 -13.50
C THR A 569 -17.81 27.60 -12.71
N VAL A 570 -17.49 26.50 -13.40
CA VAL A 570 -17.15 25.23 -12.77
C VAL A 570 -15.72 24.86 -13.13
N ASP A 571 -14.84 24.81 -12.14
CA ASP A 571 -13.45 24.38 -12.30
C ASP A 571 -13.21 23.06 -11.56
N SER A 572 -13.29 21.96 -12.31
CA SER A 572 -12.92 20.64 -11.81
C SER A 572 -11.43 20.38 -11.93
N ALA A 573 -10.77 20.97 -12.94
CA ALA A 573 -9.38 20.73 -13.27
C ALA A 573 -8.41 21.26 -12.20
N ILE A 574 -8.80 22.31 -11.47
CA ILE A 574 -8.02 22.87 -10.35
C ILE A 574 -7.81 21.86 -9.20
N GLY A 575 -8.63 20.80 -9.11
CA GLY A 575 -8.44 19.68 -8.19
C GLY A 575 -7.19 18.83 -8.50
N GLY A 576 -6.54 19.10 -9.63
CA GLY A 576 -5.26 18.52 -10.01
C GLY A 576 -5.37 17.11 -10.59
N VAL A 577 -4.30 16.35 -10.44
CA VAL A 577 -4.08 15.05 -11.09
C VAL A 577 -5.09 13.96 -10.72
N LEU A 578 -5.72 14.04 -9.54
CA LEU A 578 -6.78 13.12 -9.12
C LEU A 578 -8.14 13.51 -9.66
N ALA A 579 -8.34 14.78 -10.04
CA ALA A 579 -9.64 15.28 -10.47
C ALA A 579 -10.14 14.52 -11.70
N GLY A 580 -11.42 14.16 -11.65
CA GLY A 580 -12.05 13.45 -12.75
C GLY A 580 -13.24 12.59 -12.38
N GLY A 581 -13.93 12.11 -13.41
CA GLY A 581 -15.11 11.25 -13.26
C GLY A 581 -16.35 12.01 -12.78
N ASN A 582 -16.32 13.34 -12.79
CA ASN A 582 -17.42 14.17 -12.34
C ASN A 582 -18.58 14.15 -13.34
N ARG A 583 -19.78 14.44 -12.84
CA ARG A 583 -20.98 14.71 -13.63
C ARG A 583 -21.42 16.14 -13.37
N ILE A 584 -21.22 17.00 -14.36
CA ILE A 584 -21.43 18.43 -14.23
C ILE A 584 -22.58 18.85 -15.15
N ASN A 585 -23.53 19.61 -14.61
CA ASN A 585 -24.62 20.21 -15.37
C ASN A 585 -24.80 21.67 -14.97
N THR A 586 -24.52 22.60 -15.87
CA THR A 586 -24.62 24.05 -15.57
C THR A 586 -25.95 24.67 -15.98
N ALA A 587 -26.71 23.95 -16.81
CA ALA A 587 -28.09 24.16 -17.18
C ALA A 587 -28.41 25.42 -17.99
N ARG A 588 -28.36 26.64 -17.45
CA ARG A 588 -28.75 27.85 -18.21
C ARG A 588 -27.87 29.05 -17.90
N GLY A 589 -27.35 29.67 -18.95
CA GLY A 589 -26.53 30.87 -18.90
C GLY A 589 -25.32 30.68 -19.79
N ASN A 590 -24.43 31.66 -19.84
CA ASN A 590 -23.18 31.54 -20.55
C ASN A 590 -22.11 31.05 -19.56
N ASP A 591 -21.94 29.74 -19.50
CA ASP A 591 -21.14 29.09 -18.48
C ASP A 591 -19.69 28.89 -18.93
N THR A 592 -18.77 28.81 -17.96
CA THR A 592 -17.37 28.46 -18.20
C THR A 592 -17.01 27.21 -17.40
N ILE A 593 -16.55 26.17 -18.08
CA ILE A 593 -16.31 24.86 -17.48
C ILE A 593 -14.88 24.42 -17.80
N PHE A 594 -14.05 24.29 -16.77
CA PHE A 594 -12.72 23.66 -16.86
C PHE A 594 -12.84 22.19 -16.49
N VAL A 595 -12.50 21.34 -17.45
CA VAL A 595 -12.82 19.91 -17.47
C VAL A 595 -11.65 19.08 -16.96
N ALA A 596 -11.92 18.15 -16.05
CA ALA A 596 -10.94 17.17 -15.61
C ALA A 596 -11.07 15.84 -16.37
N ASN A 597 -10.18 14.89 -16.08
CA ASN A 597 -10.13 13.61 -16.79
C ASN A 597 -11.43 12.81 -16.60
N ASN A 598 -11.95 12.21 -17.67
CA ASN A 598 -13.16 11.37 -17.65
C ASN A 598 -14.46 12.07 -17.18
N ASP A 599 -14.47 13.39 -17.08
CA ASP A 599 -15.66 14.15 -16.72
C ASP A 599 -16.77 14.03 -17.77
N ARG A 600 -18.01 14.18 -17.29
CA ARG A 600 -19.22 14.17 -18.11
C ARG A 600 -19.98 15.45 -17.89
N ILE A 601 -20.04 16.29 -18.91
CA ILE A 601 -20.56 17.65 -18.82
C ILE A 601 -21.74 17.85 -19.76
N PHE A 602 -22.75 18.56 -19.26
CA PHE A 602 -23.83 19.15 -20.04
C PHE A 602 -23.93 20.62 -19.67
N ALA A 603 -23.45 21.53 -20.54
CA ALA A 603 -23.42 22.96 -20.23
C ALA A 603 -24.84 23.56 -20.28
N GLY A 604 -25.62 23.20 -21.31
CA GLY A 604 -27.06 23.41 -21.32
C GLY A 604 -27.49 24.46 -22.31
N ALA A 605 -28.03 25.59 -21.88
CA ALA A 605 -28.53 26.63 -22.78
C ALA A 605 -27.83 27.97 -22.52
N GLY A 606 -27.27 28.55 -23.57
CA GLY A 606 -26.47 29.78 -23.54
C GLY A 606 -25.23 29.58 -24.40
N ASN A 607 -24.36 30.58 -24.49
CA ASN A 607 -23.11 30.46 -25.23
C ASN A 607 -22.01 30.08 -24.25
N ASP A 608 -21.71 28.79 -24.17
CA ASP A 608 -20.85 28.20 -23.15
C ASP A 608 -19.40 28.10 -23.61
N THR A 609 -18.48 28.12 -22.66
CA THR A 609 -17.06 27.85 -22.88
C THR A 609 -16.66 26.59 -22.12
N ILE A 610 -16.23 25.56 -22.83
CA ILE A 610 -15.83 24.28 -22.27
C ILE A 610 -14.35 24.05 -22.57
N ASP A 611 -13.51 24.15 -21.54
CA ASP A 611 -12.06 23.98 -21.65
C ASP A 611 -11.61 22.62 -21.10
N ALA A 612 -11.32 21.70 -22.02
CA ALA A 612 -10.80 20.37 -21.79
C ALA A 612 -9.37 20.22 -22.33
N THR A 613 -8.61 21.32 -22.45
CA THR A 613 -7.27 21.35 -23.05
C THR A 613 -6.33 20.30 -22.45
N ASP A 614 -6.31 20.17 -21.12
CA ASP A 614 -5.43 19.25 -20.40
C ASP A 614 -6.11 17.91 -20.03
N ALA A 615 -7.36 17.71 -20.47
CA ALA A 615 -8.15 16.56 -20.10
C ALA A 615 -8.09 15.42 -21.13
N THR A 616 -8.29 14.20 -20.65
CA THR A 616 -8.49 13.01 -21.49
C THR A 616 -9.74 12.22 -21.09
N GLY A 617 -10.35 11.53 -22.05
CA GLY A 617 -11.48 10.62 -21.81
C GLY A 617 -12.81 11.28 -21.45
N TYR A 618 -12.88 12.62 -21.53
CA TYR A 618 -14.05 13.41 -21.21
C TYR A 618 -15.21 13.21 -22.20
N ARG A 619 -16.42 13.57 -21.77
CA ARG A 619 -17.63 13.64 -22.59
C ARG A 619 -18.35 14.94 -22.33
N VAL A 620 -18.35 15.84 -23.30
CA VAL A 620 -18.87 17.19 -23.15
C VAL A 620 -19.98 17.47 -24.16
N SER A 621 -21.00 18.21 -23.74
CA SER A 621 -22.08 18.71 -24.59
C SER A 621 -22.31 20.19 -24.27
N GLY A 622 -22.33 21.02 -25.31
CA GLY A 622 -22.61 22.46 -25.21
C GLY A 622 -24.10 22.68 -24.99
N GLY A 623 -24.92 22.16 -25.91
CA GLY A 623 -26.37 22.16 -25.79
C GLY A 623 -27.00 23.14 -26.75
N ALA A 624 -27.62 24.22 -26.29
CA ALA A 624 -28.27 25.20 -27.16
C ALA A 624 -27.61 26.57 -27.02
N GLY A 625 -27.06 27.11 -28.11
CA GLY A 625 -26.31 28.35 -28.14
C GLY A 625 -25.08 28.20 -29.04
N ASN A 626 -24.20 29.19 -29.07
CA ASN A 626 -22.97 29.11 -29.85
C ASN A 626 -21.82 28.87 -28.87
N ASP A 627 -21.36 27.63 -28.79
CA ASP A 627 -20.46 27.17 -27.76
C ASP A 627 -19.01 27.08 -28.28
N ASP A 628 -18.05 27.39 -27.41
CA ASP A 628 -16.63 27.29 -27.68
C ASP A 628 -16.02 26.13 -26.87
N PHE A 629 -15.43 25.16 -27.57
CA PHE A 629 -14.78 23.99 -26.98
C PHE A 629 -13.28 24.02 -27.21
N PHE A 630 -12.49 23.84 -26.14
CA PHE A 630 -11.06 23.59 -26.23
C PHE A 630 -10.80 22.12 -25.84
N LEU A 631 -10.28 21.34 -26.78
CA LEU A 631 -10.31 19.88 -26.70
C LEU A 631 -8.90 19.29 -26.59
N GLY A 632 -8.63 18.61 -25.48
CA GLY A 632 -7.42 17.82 -25.25
C GLY A 632 -7.41 16.52 -26.06
N ALA A 633 -7.36 15.38 -25.38
CA ALA A 633 -7.14 14.08 -26.01
C ALA A 633 -8.26 13.06 -25.75
N ASN A 634 -8.48 12.13 -26.69
CA ASN A 634 -9.35 10.95 -26.50
C ASN A 634 -10.75 11.26 -25.95
N GLY A 635 -11.27 12.45 -26.21
CA GLY A 635 -12.54 12.93 -25.70
C GLY A 635 -13.70 12.76 -26.68
N ARG A 636 -14.90 13.11 -26.20
CA ARG A 636 -16.10 13.23 -27.03
C ARG A 636 -16.73 14.59 -26.81
N ALA A 637 -16.99 15.32 -27.89
CA ALA A 637 -17.62 16.63 -27.86
C ALA A 637 -18.83 16.66 -28.80
N LEU A 638 -19.93 17.20 -28.30
CA LEU A 638 -21.15 17.48 -29.05
C LEU A 638 -21.47 18.97 -28.88
N GLY A 639 -21.57 19.70 -29.98
CA GLY A 639 -21.97 21.11 -29.98
C GLY A 639 -23.43 21.23 -29.57
N GLY A 640 -24.32 20.89 -30.50
CA GLY A 640 -25.75 20.83 -30.24
C GLY A 640 -26.51 21.72 -31.22
N ASP A 641 -27.35 22.62 -30.73
CA ASP A 641 -28.07 23.61 -31.53
C ASP A 641 -27.29 24.94 -31.52
N GLY A 642 -26.87 25.45 -32.66
CA GLY A 642 -26.17 26.74 -32.81
C GLY A 642 -24.87 26.62 -33.59
N ASN A 643 -24.08 27.69 -33.68
CA ASN A 643 -22.85 27.68 -34.48
C ASN A 643 -21.63 27.49 -33.57
N ASP A 644 -21.20 26.26 -33.41
CA ASP A 644 -20.22 25.89 -32.39
C ASP A 644 -18.80 25.92 -32.94
N LYS A 645 -17.81 26.13 -32.05
CA LYS A 645 -16.40 26.10 -32.40
C LYS A 645 -15.65 25.07 -31.58
N PHE A 646 -14.91 24.21 -32.26
CA PHE A 646 -14.07 23.19 -31.63
C PHE A 646 -12.61 23.46 -31.94
N PHE A 647 -11.82 23.77 -30.91
CA PHE A 647 -10.38 23.97 -30.95
C PHE A 647 -9.69 22.72 -30.44
N VAL A 648 -9.18 21.86 -31.33
CA VAL A 648 -8.44 20.67 -30.91
C VAL A 648 -7.00 21.05 -30.59
N GLN A 649 -6.44 20.44 -29.55
CA GLN A 649 -5.04 20.64 -29.12
C GLN A 649 -4.16 19.47 -29.60
N SER A 650 -2.90 19.40 -29.15
CA SER A 650 -1.93 18.38 -29.60
C SER A 650 -2.26 16.94 -29.23
N GLY A 651 -3.23 16.69 -28.34
CA GLY A 651 -3.64 15.34 -27.94
C GLY A 651 -4.25 14.53 -29.09
N GLY A 652 -5.33 15.04 -29.67
CA GLY A 652 -6.02 14.38 -30.78
C GLY A 652 -6.92 13.22 -30.37
N SER A 653 -7.30 12.36 -31.32
CA SER A 653 -8.21 11.21 -31.09
C SER A 653 -9.60 11.57 -30.54
N ASN A 654 -10.03 12.82 -30.68
CA ASN A 654 -11.36 13.23 -30.25
C ASN A 654 -12.42 12.78 -31.25
N LEU A 655 -13.62 12.47 -30.74
CA LEU A 655 -14.83 12.30 -31.54
C LEU A 655 -15.69 13.55 -31.40
N ILE A 656 -15.91 14.26 -32.51
CA ILE A 656 -16.52 15.59 -32.51
C ILE A 656 -17.75 15.58 -33.40
N SER A 657 -18.87 16.08 -32.88
CA SER A 657 -20.10 16.29 -33.64
C SER A 657 -20.49 17.76 -33.48
N GLY A 658 -20.66 18.47 -34.59
CA GLY A 658 -21.11 19.87 -34.56
C GLY A 658 -22.58 19.97 -34.13
N GLY A 659 -23.44 19.16 -34.75
CA GLY A 659 -24.87 19.21 -34.54
C GLY A 659 -25.56 20.07 -35.60
N ALA A 660 -26.44 20.96 -35.14
CA ALA A 660 -27.27 21.81 -35.99
C ALA A 660 -26.74 23.24 -36.00
N GLY A 661 -26.16 23.66 -37.11
CA GLY A 661 -25.73 25.04 -37.32
C GLY A 661 -24.62 25.11 -38.36
N ALA A 662 -23.87 26.20 -38.37
CA ALA A 662 -22.67 26.35 -39.17
C ALA A 662 -21.43 26.25 -38.28
N ASP A 663 -20.93 25.03 -38.14
CA ASP A 663 -19.94 24.69 -37.13
C ASP A 663 -18.50 24.83 -37.65
N GLN A 664 -17.58 25.10 -36.73
CA GLN A 664 -16.18 25.35 -37.03
C GLN A 664 -15.29 24.35 -36.29
N PHE A 665 -14.62 23.49 -37.05
CA PHE A 665 -13.70 22.48 -36.53
C PHE A 665 -12.26 22.92 -36.75
N TRP A 666 -11.67 23.61 -35.77
CA TRP A 666 -10.27 24.05 -35.79
C TRP A 666 -9.35 22.86 -35.48
N ILE A 667 -9.06 22.06 -36.51
CA ILE A 667 -8.34 20.79 -36.45
C ILE A 667 -6.80 20.94 -36.34
N PHE A 668 -6.30 22.18 -36.39
CA PHE A 668 -4.90 22.52 -36.21
C PHE A 668 -4.79 23.86 -35.47
N THR A 669 -4.07 23.89 -34.35
CA THR A 669 -3.94 25.05 -33.46
C THR A 669 -2.48 25.21 -33.03
N GLY A 670 -1.66 25.81 -33.90
CA GLY A 670 -0.23 26.02 -33.68
C GLY A 670 0.65 24.78 -33.88
N GLU A 671 0.14 23.59 -33.59
CA GLU A 671 0.85 22.32 -33.78
C GLU A 671 -0.03 21.19 -34.34
N THR A 672 0.64 20.15 -34.85
CA THR A 672 -0.04 18.98 -35.42
C THR A 672 -0.54 18.08 -34.28
N PRO A 673 -1.80 17.63 -34.28
CA PRO A 673 -2.27 16.69 -33.27
C PRO A 673 -1.50 15.36 -33.36
N SER A 674 -1.24 14.76 -32.21
CA SER A 674 -0.52 13.48 -32.08
C SER A 674 -1.29 12.31 -32.70
N SER A 675 -2.60 12.46 -32.86
CA SER A 675 -3.47 11.52 -33.55
C SER A 675 -4.65 12.26 -34.20
N ALA A 676 -5.14 11.76 -35.33
CA ALA A 676 -6.24 12.39 -36.04
C ALA A 676 -7.51 12.49 -35.18
N ASN A 677 -8.17 13.65 -35.21
CA ASN A 677 -9.52 13.80 -34.66
C ASN A 677 -10.54 13.28 -35.67
N THR A 678 -11.69 12.79 -35.20
CA THR A 678 -12.78 12.33 -36.07
C THR A 678 -13.98 13.26 -35.95
N VAL A 679 -14.36 13.90 -37.05
CA VAL A 679 -15.59 14.68 -37.14
C VAL A 679 -16.69 13.76 -37.67
N LEU A 680 -17.82 13.71 -36.97
CA LEU A 680 -18.85 12.70 -37.16
C LEU A 680 -19.93 13.09 -38.16
N ASP A 681 -20.18 14.39 -38.34
CA ASP A 681 -21.37 14.93 -39.02
C ASP A 681 -21.11 16.15 -39.91
N PHE A 682 -19.86 16.36 -40.34
CA PHE A 682 -19.45 17.52 -41.16
C PHE A 682 -20.34 17.75 -42.39
N GLN A 683 -20.95 18.93 -42.48
CA GLN A 683 -21.83 19.34 -43.56
C GLN A 683 -21.12 20.24 -44.58
N VAL A 684 -20.84 19.68 -45.76
CA VAL A 684 -20.19 20.42 -46.85
C VAL A 684 -21.05 21.62 -47.29
N GLY A 685 -20.46 22.81 -47.19
CA GLY A 685 -21.11 24.07 -47.60
C GLY A 685 -21.78 24.83 -46.44
N THR A 686 -21.84 24.22 -45.26
CA THR A 686 -22.29 24.85 -44.01
C THR A 686 -21.12 24.97 -43.04
N ASP A 687 -20.43 23.86 -42.78
CA ASP A 687 -19.34 23.79 -41.80
C ASP A 687 -17.98 24.07 -42.44
N VAL A 688 -17.01 24.41 -41.58
CA VAL A 688 -15.62 24.67 -42.00
C VAL A 688 -14.59 23.96 -41.13
N LEU A 689 -13.46 23.61 -41.75
CA LEU A 689 -12.27 23.10 -41.09
C LEU A 689 -11.23 24.22 -40.96
N GLY A 690 -10.87 24.53 -39.73
CA GLY A 690 -10.00 25.64 -39.38
C GLY A 690 -8.55 25.23 -39.11
N PHE A 691 -7.63 26.12 -39.48
CA PHE A 691 -6.20 26.05 -39.18
C PHE A 691 -5.76 27.39 -38.58
N ILE A 692 -5.31 27.37 -37.33
CA ILE A 692 -4.74 28.53 -36.64
C ILE A 692 -3.25 28.30 -36.47
N GLY A 693 -2.42 29.27 -36.83
CA GLY A 693 -1.00 29.25 -36.47
C GLY A 693 -0.15 28.18 -37.17
N ALA A 694 -0.60 27.69 -38.33
CA ALA A 694 0.12 26.68 -39.12
C ALA A 694 1.43 27.17 -39.77
N GLY A 695 1.73 28.47 -39.65
CA GLY A 695 2.92 29.10 -40.20
C GLY A 695 2.75 29.55 -41.65
N THR A 696 3.69 30.38 -42.10
CA THR A 696 3.67 30.93 -43.46
C THR A 696 3.86 29.83 -44.50
N GLY A 697 2.90 29.69 -45.42
CA GLY A 697 2.99 28.74 -46.53
C GLY A 697 2.19 27.44 -46.36
N VAL A 698 1.51 27.26 -45.23
CA VAL A 698 0.53 26.18 -45.06
C VAL A 698 -0.86 26.68 -45.46
N GLY A 699 -1.41 26.07 -46.50
CA GLY A 699 -2.77 26.33 -47.00
C GLY A 699 -3.38 25.06 -47.61
N PHE A 700 -4.52 25.21 -48.27
CA PHE A 700 -5.26 24.08 -48.87
C PHE A 700 -4.40 23.20 -49.79
N ALA A 701 -3.47 23.80 -50.53
CA ALA A 701 -2.59 23.07 -51.47
C ALA A 701 -1.57 22.13 -50.78
N GLN A 702 -1.32 22.32 -49.48
CA GLN A 702 -0.40 21.49 -48.68
C GLN A 702 -1.12 20.32 -47.99
N LEU A 703 -2.46 20.29 -48.07
CA LEU A 703 -3.24 19.19 -47.53
C LEU A 703 -3.26 18.00 -48.51
N THR A 704 -3.28 16.81 -47.94
CA THR A 704 -3.42 15.56 -48.68
C THR A 704 -4.69 14.85 -48.24
N PHE A 705 -5.43 14.32 -49.21
CA PHE A 705 -6.75 13.75 -49.04
C PHE A 705 -6.72 12.27 -49.45
N THR A 706 -7.16 11.37 -48.57
CA THR A 706 -7.18 9.92 -48.86
C THR A 706 -8.40 9.28 -48.21
N GLY A 707 -9.38 8.90 -49.03
CA GLY A 707 -10.68 8.43 -48.56
C GLY A 707 -11.35 9.51 -47.72
N ASN A 708 -11.41 9.27 -46.42
CA ASN A 708 -12.04 10.17 -45.45
C ASN A 708 -11.02 10.98 -44.63
N ASN A 709 -9.73 10.77 -44.86
CA ASN A 709 -8.66 11.36 -44.06
C ASN A 709 -8.11 12.61 -44.71
N ILE A 710 -7.81 13.60 -43.88
CA ILE A 710 -7.09 14.83 -44.21
C ILE A 710 -5.75 14.77 -43.48
N SER A 711 -4.68 14.95 -44.23
CA SER A 711 -3.32 14.85 -43.70
C SER A 711 -2.48 16.07 -44.08
N LEU A 712 -1.61 16.49 -43.17
CA LEU A 712 -0.61 17.53 -43.36
C LEU A 712 0.78 16.93 -43.12
N ASN A 713 1.71 17.12 -44.05
CA ASN A 713 3.07 16.56 -43.98
C ASN A 713 3.11 15.03 -43.76
N GLY A 714 2.11 14.30 -44.26
CA GLY A 714 2.01 12.84 -44.12
C GLY A 714 1.37 12.37 -42.80
N ASN A 715 1.07 13.27 -41.87
CA ASN A 715 0.36 12.95 -40.63
C ASN A 715 -1.15 13.20 -40.80
N ALA A 716 -1.97 12.21 -40.47
CA ALA A 716 -3.42 12.39 -40.44
C ALA A 716 -3.80 13.31 -39.28
N ILE A 717 -4.53 14.38 -39.58
CA ILE A 717 -4.95 15.40 -38.60
C ILE A 717 -6.45 15.39 -38.36
N ALA A 718 -7.22 14.97 -39.36
CA ALA A 718 -8.67 14.81 -39.25
C ALA A 718 -9.17 13.64 -40.10
N THR A 719 -10.24 13.02 -39.64
CA THR A 719 -11.04 12.03 -40.37
C THR A 719 -12.49 12.50 -40.39
N LEU A 720 -13.13 12.52 -41.55
CA LEU A 720 -14.54 12.91 -41.69
C LEU A 720 -15.42 11.67 -41.91
N THR A 721 -16.34 11.41 -41.00
CA THR A 721 -17.26 10.27 -41.14
C THR A 721 -18.28 10.54 -42.24
N GLY A 722 -18.43 9.60 -43.18
CA GLY A 722 -19.44 9.72 -44.25
C GLY A 722 -19.16 10.77 -45.33
N VAL A 723 -18.04 11.49 -45.25
CA VAL A 723 -17.65 12.50 -46.26
C VAL A 723 -16.47 11.97 -47.08
N ASP A 724 -16.66 11.93 -48.40
CA ASP A 724 -15.56 11.72 -49.34
C ASP A 724 -14.76 13.01 -49.47
N THR A 725 -13.49 12.99 -49.03
CA THR A 725 -12.66 14.21 -49.02
C THR A 725 -12.40 14.79 -50.41
N SER A 726 -12.64 14.04 -51.49
CA SER A 726 -12.56 14.56 -52.86
C SER A 726 -13.64 15.59 -53.21
N SER A 727 -14.72 15.69 -52.42
CA SER A 727 -15.75 16.72 -52.59
C SER A 727 -15.41 18.06 -51.92
N LEU A 728 -14.32 18.13 -51.15
CA LEU A 728 -13.94 19.33 -50.42
C LEU A 728 -13.23 20.33 -51.33
N THR A 729 -13.49 21.62 -51.10
CA THR A 729 -12.88 22.74 -51.82
C THR A 729 -12.27 23.73 -50.83
N THR A 730 -11.54 24.73 -51.33
CA THR A 730 -10.99 25.81 -50.48
C THR A 730 -12.04 26.53 -49.65
N ALA A 731 -13.33 26.52 -50.06
CA ALA A 731 -14.41 27.14 -49.30
C ALA A 731 -14.76 26.39 -48.01
N ASN A 732 -14.35 25.13 -47.87
CA ASN A 732 -14.54 24.33 -46.66
C ASN A 732 -13.45 24.55 -45.62
N PHE A 733 -12.48 25.43 -45.88
CA PHE A 733 -11.32 25.63 -45.03
C PHE A 733 -11.10 27.09 -44.68
N VAL A 734 -10.67 27.33 -43.45
CA VAL A 734 -10.26 28.63 -42.94
C VAL A 734 -8.83 28.54 -42.43
N PHE A 735 -7.97 29.48 -42.85
CA PHE A 735 -6.56 29.56 -42.43
C PHE A 735 -6.30 30.94 -41.82
N ILE A 736 -5.81 30.97 -40.57
CA ILE A 736 -5.54 32.19 -39.80
C ILE A 736 -4.09 32.20 -39.31
#